data_AF-A0A522U1K6-F1
#
_entry.id   AF-A0A522U1K6-F1
#
_cell.length_a   1.000
_cell.length_b   1.000
_cell.length_c   1.000
_cell.angle_alpha   90.00
_cell.angle_beta   90.00
_cell.angle_gamma   90.00
#
_symmetry.space_group_name_H-M   'P 1'
#
loop_
_entity.id
_entity.type
_entity.pdbx_description
1 polymer ?
#
loop_
_entity_poly.entity_id
_entity_poly.type
_entity_poly.pdbx_seq_one_letter_code
_entity_poly.pdbx_strand_id
1 'polypeptide(L)'
;MKPLQVAFVWHMHQPYYKDDLTNTYLLPWVRLRSAKDYFKMPALLDAYPKVRATFNLVPSLLAQIEDYGKEESVDLFLNLSRREAGELSAEEREFLLRWMRESPRALRVQQSPRYLELASRTVDAPFTTADIRDLQIWFNLAWCDPAWAESDPRLAELKRKDRDFTEEDKLPLFEAQMEVMRRIIPKYRELADRGQAELTFSPYYHPILPLICHVDSARSANPHLQLPERHFSHREDAERQIGLGQGLFERLLGRQPKGMWPSEMAVGESAVGLAVRAGVEWMISDEEVLARSLDAHFSHDGEGRVNAPEQLYQPRRVDREGQSLAMVFRDSNLSNVIGFDYQRMSSPDAARNLMGRLRRIREQQGDRDFLAVIALDGENPWEFFPRDGHDFLNALYTELEASEDIVTTTVSDFLAEHPAQQPLHHLHTGSWIGASLDTWIGDPEHNIAWDLLAETRSWLEDQSRQRPKDSDQAALAWREILITEGSDWFWWFSRKHDSGMDPIWDNQFRLHLRNVYKLMGARAPARLFQPIIKRAPTPERGVPAVVISPESREDPAWSQAGYYLVGSGFGALHRPAGVVERVLYGHDDQNMYFRIDTPRSAGELESEHIDFWLYCSGAPAGDGASDMDLPLPATAASDLGFEPAYVIRIVPRAHGGSVTVARIVEPQTKAVAESGWEIADPFFVCIPFQQLGKRPGDTLEVAVVVSRDGRDIEQVPPSGSLGLRVPGETAAAEVPHAKHLKVLVATAQLAPFAKLGGVADVAAALSKELRHLGHDVRVVLPRYRQIDIDRHGLRPVLTDLQVPLGAQRLAATIYESRLGEVVVYFVDCPSLYDRDGMFGFGDDDARSVFFSRALLEMLPALEFFPDVIHVHDWYAALVPNLLDRVYTDGPYARIATTLTIHNLAAQGVFGFGALMLAGLEEWGLISIGIPGLDNVVNVLGRGIHFADVVNTVSERYAAEIQTPPLGEGLDELLRSNAHKLHGVVNGIDYELFDPERDPNITHHYSAEVPEPKALCRAELRAELGLDDVDKPLCAIVSRFYDVKGLDLVEQAMAQLLQLGLQVVVIGTGDRRYEDMFRRWAAERPHQVAVSIGFDAALAQRIYAGADMLWMPSRFEPCGLAQLIALRYGTIPVVRATGGLADTIRDYDPVAATGHGFTFEAYDAWQFFAAVVRAAETYRHPSLWAWLVRRAMTEDVSWSRSAHRYVQLYLAAITARLERLGVTAAVD
;
A
#
# COMPACT_ATOMS: atom_id res chain seq x y z
N MET A 1 27.03 37.23 -36.65
CA MET A 1 26.35 36.04 -36.11
C MET A 1 24.99 36.48 -35.62
N LYS A 2 23.94 35.78 -36.05
CA LYS A 2 22.57 36.03 -35.59
C LYS A 2 22.47 35.84 -34.07
N PRO A 3 21.50 36.47 -33.39
CA PRO A 3 21.21 36.10 -32.02
C PRO A 3 20.69 34.65 -31.95
N LEU A 4 20.98 33.95 -30.86
CA LEU A 4 20.37 32.66 -30.55
C LEU A 4 18.98 32.92 -29.97
N GLN A 5 17.97 32.27 -30.54
CA GLN A 5 16.61 32.34 -30.02
C GLN A 5 16.43 31.25 -28.96
N VAL A 6 15.94 31.63 -27.78
CA VAL A 6 15.73 30.72 -26.65
C VAL A 6 14.26 30.70 -26.26
N ALA A 7 13.63 29.54 -26.25
CA ALA A 7 12.26 29.37 -25.76
C ALA A 7 12.27 28.65 -24.42
N PHE A 8 11.88 29.35 -23.36
CA PHE A 8 11.53 28.72 -22.10
C PHE A 8 10.09 28.21 -22.19
N VAL A 9 9.86 26.93 -21.87
CA VAL A 9 8.53 26.32 -21.81
C VAL A 9 8.34 25.73 -20.42
N TRP A 10 7.62 26.45 -19.57
CA TRP A 10 7.35 26.08 -18.18
C TRP A 10 6.04 25.31 -18.08
N HIS A 11 6.10 24.06 -17.63
CA HIS A 11 4.92 23.21 -17.46
C HIS A 11 4.34 23.33 -16.05
N MET A 12 3.13 23.88 -15.92
CA MET A 12 2.46 24.03 -14.63
C MET A 12 1.43 22.93 -14.44
N HIS A 13 1.69 22.03 -13.49
CA HIS A 13 0.91 20.82 -13.33
C HIS A 13 0.60 20.48 -11.86
N GLN A 14 -0.58 19.90 -11.63
CA GLN A 14 -0.91 19.12 -10.45
C GLN A 14 -1.89 18.00 -10.80
N PRO A 15 -1.81 16.86 -10.10
CA PRO A 15 -2.84 15.84 -10.05
C PRO A 15 -4.23 16.42 -9.72
N TYR A 16 -5.27 15.65 -10.07
CA TYR A 16 -6.63 15.98 -9.68
C TYR A 16 -6.95 15.46 -8.28
N TYR A 17 -6.97 16.34 -7.28
CA TYR A 17 -7.06 15.95 -5.87
C TYR A 17 -8.48 15.91 -5.28
N LYS A 18 -9.49 16.34 -6.04
CA LYS A 18 -10.86 16.49 -5.55
C LYS A 18 -11.61 15.16 -5.56
N ASP A 19 -12.27 14.84 -4.46
CA ASP A 19 -13.36 13.87 -4.45
C ASP A 19 -14.66 14.57 -4.85
N ASP A 20 -15.13 14.28 -6.07
CA ASP A 20 -16.31 14.92 -6.66
C ASP A 20 -17.62 14.60 -5.89
N LEU A 21 -17.65 13.55 -5.06
CA LEU A 21 -18.84 13.21 -4.27
C LEU A 21 -18.91 13.97 -2.95
N THR A 22 -17.78 14.22 -2.31
CA THR A 22 -17.70 14.94 -1.02
C THR A 22 -17.34 16.42 -1.17
N ASN A 23 -17.02 16.85 -2.40
CA ASN A 23 -16.59 18.21 -2.73
C ASN A 23 -15.39 18.70 -1.89
N THR A 24 -14.51 17.77 -1.51
CA THR A 24 -13.34 18.04 -0.65
C THR A 24 -12.04 17.71 -1.37
N TYR A 25 -11.02 18.55 -1.20
CA TYR A 25 -9.67 18.28 -1.67
C TYR A 25 -8.88 17.50 -0.62
N LEU A 26 -8.35 16.33 -0.99
CA LEU A 26 -7.61 15.49 -0.06
C LEU A 26 -6.20 16.03 0.24
N LEU A 27 -5.56 16.68 -0.75
CA LEU A 27 -4.20 17.19 -0.65
C LEU A 27 -4.13 18.69 -0.97
N PRO A 28 -3.22 19.45 -0.34
CA PRO A 28 -3.24 20.91 -0.36
C PRO A 28 -2.42 21.52 -1.50
N TRP A 29 -1.81 20.69 -2.35
CA TRP A 29 -0.70 21.09 -3.21
C TRP A 29 -1.09 22.14 -4.25
N VAL A 30 -2.31 22.11 -4.79
CA VAL A 30 -2.80 23.18 -5.69
C VAL A 30 -2.79 24.54 -4.98
N ARG A 31 -3.28 24.61 -3.74
CA ARG A 31 -3.31 25.85 -2.95
C ARG A 31 -1.92 26.29 -2.54
N LEU A 32 -1.10 25.39 -2.01
CA LEU A 32 0.25 25.74 -1.52
C LEU A 32 1.16 26.19 -2.67
N ARG A 33 1.12 25.51 -3.82
CA ARG A 33 1.84 25.96 -5.03
C ARG A 33 1.29 27.25 -5.61
N SER A 34 0.00 27.52 -5.46
CA SER A 34 -0.62 28.80 -5.85
C SER A 34 -0.09 30.00 -5.04
N ALA A 35 0.24 29.79 -3.77
CA ALA A 35 0.88 30.79 -2.91
C ALA A 35 2.36 31.06 -3.25
N LYS A 36 2.89 30.35 -4.25
CA LYS A 36 4.31 30.35 -4.63
C LYS A 36 4.47 30.37 -6.15
N ASP A 37 4.64 29.20 -6.76
CA ASP A 37 5.20 29.05 -8.11
C ASP A 37 4.27 29.56 -9.22
N TYR A 38 2.99 29.21 -9.15
CA TYR A 38 2.00 29.55 -10.19
C TYR A 38 1.74 31.05 -10.33
N PHE A 39 2.00 31.84 -9.29
CA PHE A 39 1.92 33.30 -9.37
C PHE A 39 3.30 33.96 -9.56
N LYS A 40 4.31 33.54 -8.78
CA LYS A 40 5.65 34.13 -8.77
C LYS A 40 6.29 34.12 -10.16
N MET A 41 6.27 32.97 -10.84
CA MET A 41 6.97 32.81 -12.11
C MET A 41 6.47 33.75 -13.21
N PRO A 42 5.16 33.84 -13.51
CA PRO A 42 4.67 34.85 -14.44
C PRO A 42 4.86 36.28 -13.90
N ALA A 43 4.69 36.52 -12.60
CA ALA A 43 4.85 37.86 -12.03
C ALA A 43 6.28 38.43 -12.16
N LEU A 44 7.32 37.59 -12.09
CA LEU A 44 8.71 38.04 -12.27
C LEU A 44 8.95 38.71 -13.63
N LEU A 45 8.21 38.33 -14.69
CA LEU A 45 8.36 38.91 -16.02
C LEU A 45 7.98 40.40 -16.10
N ASP A 46 7.28 40.95 -15.11
CA ASP A 46 6.97 42.38 -15.04
C ASP A 46 8.22 43.26 -14.97
N ALA A 47 9.30 42.76 -14.36
CA ALA A 47 10.55 43.49 -14.23
C ALA A 47 11.45 43.38 -15.48
N TYR A 48 11.13 42.48 -16.42
CA TYR A 48 12.00 42.12 -17.55
C TYR A 48 11.23 42.11 -18.88
N PRO A 49 10.86 43.29 -19.43
CA PRO A 49 9.94 43.41 -20.56
C PRO A 49 10.46 42.82 -21.88
N LYS A 50 11.77 42.56 -22.04
CA LYS A 50 12.32 41.87 -23.22
C LYS A 50 12.34 40.36 -23.06
N VAL A 51 12.22 39.86 -21.82
CA VAL A 51 12.19 38.42 -21.55
C VAL A 51 10.81 37.89 -21.89
N ARG A 52 10.78 36.89 -22.78
CA ARG A 52 9.59 36.15 -23.21
C ARG A 52 9.65 34.72 -22.69
N ALA A 53 8.48 34.14 -22.42
CA ALA A 53 8.37 32.75 -21.98
C ALA A 53 7.08 32.10 -22.50
N THR A 54 7.07 30.78 -22.57
CA THR A 54 5.89 29.97 -22.82
C THR A 54 5.48 29.28 -21.53
N PHE A 55 4.20 29.34 -21.17
CA PHE A 55 3.65 28.62 -20.03
C PHE A 55 2.64 27.59 -20.52
N ASN A 56 2.87 26.33 -20.20
CA ASN A 56 1.86 25.31 -20.32
C ASN A 56 1.04 25.25 -19.03
N LEU A 57 -0.29 25.29 -19.15
CA LEU A 57 -1.21 25.25 -18.03
C LEU A 57 -2.13 24.04 -18.19
N VAL A 58 -1.97 23.05 -17.31
CA VAL A 58 -2.82 21.86 -17.36
C VAL A 58 -4.26 22.23 -17.00
N PRO A 59 -5.27 21.86 -17.81
CA PRO A 59 -6.65 22.28 -17.57
C PRO A 59 -7.22 21.80 -16.23
N SER A 60 -6.91 20.59 -15.77
CA SER A 60 -7.30 20.10 -14.45
C SER A 60 -6.74 20.97 -13.31
N LEU A 61 -5.52 21.49 -13.43
CA LEU A 61 -4.96 22.45 -12.48
C LEU A 61 -5.76 23.76 -12.50
N LEU A 62 -6.04 24.32 -13.69
CA LEU A 62 -6.83 25.56 -13.82
C LEU A 62 -8.24 25.43 -13.23
N ALA A 63 -8.90 24.28 -13.43
CA ALA A 63 -10.20 23.98 -12.84
C ALA A 63 -10.14 24.00 -11.31
N GLN A 64 -9.10 23.40 -10.72
CA GLN A 64 -8.92 23.39 -9.27
C GLN A 64 -8.60 24.80 -8.75
N ILE A 65 -7.77 25.59 -9.45
CA ILE A 65 -7.49 26.99 -9.09
C ILE A 65 -8.77 27.83 -9.11
N GLU A 66 -9.60 27.69 -10.15
CA GLU A 66 -10.89 28.39 -10.26
C GLU A 66 -11.83 28.01 -9.10
N ASP A 67 -11.91 26.73 -8.77
CA ASP A 67 -12.77 26.18 -7.72
C ASP A 67 -12.39 26.71 -6.33
N TYR A 68 -11.10 26.69 -5.98
CA TYR A 68 -10.61 27.34 -4.75
C TYR A 68 -10.90 28.84 -4.72
N GLY A 69 -10.77 29.53 -5.86
CA GLY A 69 -11.03 30.97 -5.97
C GLY A 69 -12.47 31.39 -5.65
N LYS A 70 -13.43 30.46 -5.78
CA LYS A 70 -14.87 30.64 -5.46
C LYS A 70 -15.18 30.47 -3.97
N GLU A 71 -14.24 30.02 -3.14
CA GLU A 71 -14.41 29.71 -1.70
C GLU A 71 -15.46 28.63 -1.37
N GLU A 72 -15.96 27.90 -2.37
CA GLU A 72 -16.94 26.82 -2.19
C GLU A 72 -16.29 25.46 -1.85
N SER A 73 -14.96 25.37 -2.01
CA SER A 73 -14.19 24.15 -1.83
C SER A 73 -12.95 24.41 -0.96
N VAL A 74 -12.63 23.48 -0.06
CA VAL A 74 -11.47 23.56 0.84
C VAL A 74 -10.68 22.25 0.82
N ASP A 75 -9.36 22.33 1.00
CA ASP A 75 -8.57 21.14 1.36
C ASP A 75 -8.66 20.84 2.85
N LEU A 76 -8.46 19.56 3.16
CA LEU A 76 -8.36 19.06 4.52
C LEU A 76 -7.36 19.85 5.36
N PHE A 77 -6.19 20.20 4.80
CA PHE A 77 -5.15 20.94 5.52
C PHE A 77 -5.61 22.36 5.85
N LEU A 78 -6.20 23.08 4.90
CA LEU A 78 -6.73 24.43 5.12
C LEU A 78 -7.87 24.43 6.13
N ASN A 79 -8.78 23.46 6.03
CA ASN A 79 -9.87 23.29 6.99
C ASN A 79 -9.31 23.13 8.42
N LEU A 80 -8.37 22.21 8.59
CA LEU A 80 -7.73 21.97 9.90
C LEU A 80 -6.87 23.15 10.35
N SER A 81 -6.19 23.87 9.45
CA SER A 81 -5.40 25.04 9.84
C SER A 81 -6.26 26.25 10.26
N ARG A 82 -7.49 26.37 9.74
CA ARG A 82 -8.44 27.44 10.09
C ARG A 82 -9.12 27.22 11.44
N ARG A 83 -9.30 25.98 11.87
CA ARG A 83 -9.89 25.67 13.19
C ARG A 83 -8.99 26.11 14.33
N GLU A 84 -9.59 26.53 15.44
CA GLU A 84 -8.86 26.90 16.64
C GLU A 84 -8.04 25.71 17.15
N ALA A 85 -6.77 25.92 17.50
CA ALA A 85 -5.89 24.82 17.90
C ALA A 85 -6.42 24.10 19.16
N GLY A 86 -7.13 24.83 20.02
CA GLY A 86 -7.76 24.29 21.23
C GLY A 86 -8.97 23.40 20.97
N GLU A 87 -9.60 23.51 19.80
CA GLU A 87 -10.81 22.78 19.41
C GLU A 87 -10.53 21.56 18.51
N LEU A 88 -9.26 21.34 18.16
CA LEU A 88 -8.86 20.16 17.40
C LEU A 88 -8.93 18.90 18.27
N SER A 89 -9.56 17.87 17.71
CA SER A 89 -9.53 16.51 18.27
C SER A 89 -8.11 15.95 18.27
N ALA A 90 -7.87 14.86 19.00
CA ALA A 90 -6.54 14.25 19.04
C ALA A 90 -6.13 13.72 17.66
N GLU A 91 -7.08 13.18 16.89
CA GLU A 91 -6.95 12.77 15.49
C GLU A 91 -6.34 13.89 14.64
N GLU A 92 -6.92 15.09 14.78
CA GLU A 92 -6.64 16.23 13.94
C GLU A 92 -5.30 16.83 14.34
N ARG A 93 -5.01 16.86 15.65
CA ARG A 93 -3.67 17.22 16.15
C ARG A 93 -2.61 16.28 15.63
N GLU A 94 -2.83 14.97 15.68
CA GLU A 94 -1.89 13.99 15.15
C GLU A 94 -1.72 14.11 13.64
N PHE A 95 -2.82 14.35 12.91
CA PHE A 95 -2.75 14.64 11.48
C PHE A 95 -1.86 15.86 11.20
N LEU A 96 -2.03 16.96 11.94
CA LEU A 96 -1.18 18.15 11.80
C LEU A 96 0.27 17.83 12.15
N LEU A 97 0.54 17.12 13.24
CA LEU A 97 1.90 16.75 13.66
C LEU A 97 2.58 15.81 12.68
N ARG A 98 1.83 14.97 11.99
CA ARG A 98 2.35 14.07 10.98
C ARG A 98 2.63 14.76 9.66
N TRP A 99 1.71 15.62 9.21
CA TRP A 99 1.74 16.16 7.85
C TRP A 99 2.24 17.59 7.74
N MET A 100 2.10 18.40 8.79
CA MET A 100 2.57 19.79 8.82
C MET A 100 3.92 19.96 9.51
N ARG A 101 4.40 18.92 10.22
CA ARG A 101 5.77 18.85 10.72
C ARG A 101 6.71 18.32 9.63
N GLU A 102 7.08 19.20 8.73
CA GLU A 102 7.97 18.85 7.62
C GLU A 102 9.40 18.55 8.09
N SER A 103 10.22 17.95 7.23
CA SER A 103 11.61 17.60 7.56
C SER A 103 12.40 18.83 8.03
N PRO A 104 13.15 18.74 9.14
CA PRO A 104 14.10 19.79 9.56
C PRO A 104 15.16 20.13 8.50
N ARG A 105 15.37 19.25 7.52
CA ARG A 105 16.30 19.45 6.40
C ARG A 105 15.69 20.28 5.26
N ALA A 106 14.38 20.48 5.23
CA ALA A 106 13.74 21.28 4.19
C ALA A 106 14.13 22.76 4.34
N LEU A 107 14.57 23.38 3.24
CA LEU A 107 15.03 24.78 3.24
C LEU A 107 13.98 25.75 3.79
N ARG A 108 12.70 25.51 3.49
CA ARG A 108 11.57 26.32 3.99
C ARG A 108 11.40 26.23 5.51
N VAL A 109 11.66 25.07 6.12
CA VAL A 109 11.61 24.89 7.58
C VAL A 109 12.76 25.63 8.26
N GLN A 110 13.94 25.61 7.64
CA GLN A 110 15.14 26.28 8.15
C GLN A 110 15.07 27.82 8.15
N GLN A 111 14.10 28.41 7.45
CA GLN A 111 13.92 29.86 7.40
C GLN A 111 13.30 30.44 8.69
N SER A 112 12.77 29.61 9.59
CA SER A 112 12.22 30.03 10.88
C SER A 112 12.85 29.25 12.03
N PRO A 113 13.40 29.92 13.06
CA PRO A 113 13.83 29.27 14.28
C PRO A 113 12.70 28.48 14.97
N ARG A 114 11.49 29.04 15.02
CA ARG A 114 10.35 28.38 15.65
C ARG A 114 9.85 27.18 14.85
N TYR A 115 9.75 27.29 13.53
CA TYR A 115 9.31 26.15 12.72
C TYR A 115 10.33 25.01 12.79
N LEU A 116 11.63 25.32 12.72
CA LEU A 116 12.71 24.35 12.88
C LEU A 116 12.69 23.69 14.26
N GLU A 117 12.42 24.45 15.33
CA GLU A 117 12.25 23.92 16.68
C GLU A 117 11.13 22.87 16.71
N LEU A 118 9.94 23.20 16.20
CA LEU A 118 8.78 22.30 16.17
C LEU A 118 9.03 21.07 15.28
N ALA A 119 9.70 21.26 14.14
CA ALA A 119 10.07 20.21 13.21
C ALA A 119 11.09 19.22 13.77
N SER A 120 12.04 19.71 14.58
CA SER A 120 13.16 18.91 15.11
C SER A 120 12.81 18.16 16.41
N ARG A 121 11.62 18.36 16.97
CA ARG A 121 11.19 17.60 18.17
C ARG A 121 11.06 16.11 17.84
N THR A 122 11.37 15.26 18.80
CA THR A 122 11.17 13.81 18.69
C THR A 122 9.70 13.47 18.49
N VAL A 123 9.41 12.27 18.00
CA VAL A 123 8.02 11.84 17.70
C VAL A 123 7.14 11.85 18.95
N ASP A 124 7.70 11.52 20.11
CA ASP A 124 6.97 11.43 21.39
C ASP A 124 6.98 12.74 22.19
N ALA A 125 7.56 13.83 21.66
CA ALA A 125 7.61 15.09 22.36
C ALA A 125 6.19 15.66 22.53
N PRO A 126 5.80 16.13 23.74
CA PRO A 126 4.49 16.74 23.93
C PRO A 126 4.38 18.07 23.19
N PHE A 127 3.26 18.27 22.48
CA PHE A 127 2.92 19.54 21.81
C PHE A 127 1.78 20.23 22.54
N THR A 128 2.01 21.46 22.96
CA THR A 128 0.99 22.31 23.57
C THR A 128 0.03 22.85 22.51
N THR A 129 -1.14 23.35 22.92
CA THR A 129 -2.06 24.06 22.00
C THR A 129 -1.39 25.24 21.30
N ALA A 130 -0.46 25.94 21.98
CA ALA A 130 0.33 27.01 21.37
C ALA A 130 1.30 26.47 20.31
N ASP A 131 1.96 25.33 20.56
CA ASP A 131 2.83 24.68 19.57
C ASP A 131 2.04 24.26 18.31
N ILE A 132 0.84 23.69 18.48
CA ILE A 132 -0.04 23.30 17.36
C ILE A 132 -0.47 24.53 16.56
N ARG A 133 -0.83 25.63 17.24
CA ARG A 133 -1.20 26.88 16.57
C ARG A 133 -0.04 27.47 15.78
N ASP A 134 1.15 27.50 16.36
CA ASP A 134 2.35 27.95 15.68
C ASP A 134 2.66 27.06 14.46
N LEU A 135 2.46 25.74 14.58
CA LEU A 135 2.62 24.80 13.47
C LEU A 135 1.63 25.03 12.33
N GLN A 136 0.34 25.27 12.64
CA GLN A 136 -0.70 25.57 11.63
C GLN A 136 -0.33 26.81 10.80
N ILE A 137 0.19 27.86 11.45
CA ILE A 137 0.60 29.08 10.77
C ILE A 137 1.90 28.85 9.99
N TRP A 138 2.92 28.27 10.61
CA TRP A 138 4.22 28.11 9.97
C TRP A 138 4.20 27.18 8.76
N PHE A 139 3.46 26.08 8.82
CA PHE A 139 3.28 25.23 7.65
C PHE A 139 2.74 26.05 6.47
N ASN A 140 1.66 26.80 6.66
CA ASN A 140 1.08 27.56 5.55
C ASN A 140 1.94 28.77 5.14
N LEU A 141 2.59 29.45 6.08
CA LEU A 141 3.44 30.62 5.83
C LEU A 141 4.76 30.25 5.13
N ALA A 142 5.36 29.11 5.47
CA ALA A 142 6.60 28.63 4.87
C ALA A 142 6.43 28.20 3.40
N TRP A 143 5.18 27.93 2.98
CA TRP A 143 4.82 27.65 1.59
C TRP A 143 4.52 28.92 0.76
N CYS A 144 4.46 30.10 1.37
CA CYS A 144 4.38 31.36 0.63
C CYS A 144 5.74 31.71 0.02
N ASP A 145 5.76 32.22 -1.22
CA ASP A 145 7.00 32.71 -1.84
C ASP A 145 7.76 33.66 -0.89
N PRO A 146 9.06 33.43 -0.60
CA PRO A 146 9.80 34.21 0.38
C PRO A 146 9.83 35.72 0.09
N ALA A 147 9.97 36.11 -1.18
CA ALA A 147 10.00 37.52 -1.56
C ALA A 147 8.62 38.18 -1.39
N TRP A 148 7.55 37.48 -1.76
CA TRP A 148 6.18 37.93 -1.50
C TRP A 148 5.92 38.05 0.01
N ALA A 149 6.26 37.02 0.79
CA ALA A 149 6.04 37.00 2.24
C ALA A 149 6.82 38.10 2.98
N GLU A 150 7.96 38.55 2.45
CA GLU A 150 8.71 39.71 2.95
C GLU A 150 8.08 41.05 2.55
N SER A 151 7.41 41.12 1.40
CA SER A 151 6.85 42.36 0.85
C SER A 151 5.41 42.65 1.27
N ASP A 152 4.59 41.62 1.54
CA ASP A 152 3.21 41.78 2.03
C ASP A 152 3.25 42.12 3.53
N PRO A 153 2.73 43.30 3.95
CA PRO A 153 2.82 43.72 5.35
C PRO A 153 2.20 42.73 6.35
N ARG A 154 1.18 41.96 5.93
CA ARG A 154 0.51 40.97 6.79
C ARG A 154 1.44 39.78 7.03
N LEU A 155 1.99 39.21 5.96
CA LEU A 155 2.88 38.04 6.04
C LEU A 155 4.23 38.38 6.66
N ALA A 156 4.77 39.57 6.37
CA ALA A 156 6.03 40.03 6.94
C ALA A 156 5.93 40.19 8.45
N GLU A 157 4.80 40.68 8.96
CA GLU A 157 4.54 40.78 10.39
C GLU A 157 4.45 39.39 11.06
N LEU A 158 3.80 38.41 10.42
CA LEU A 158 3.78 37.02 10.91
C LEU A 158 5.18 36.39 10.95
N LYS A 159 5.99 36.59 9.90
CA LYS A 159 7.39 36.14 9.89
C LYS A 159 8.22 36.80 11.00
N ARG A 160 8.01 38.10 11.25
CA ARG A 160 8.70 38.85 12.30
C ARG A 160 8.29 38.37 13.70
N LYS A 161 7.02 38.01 13.87
CA LYS A 161 6.47 37.49 15.13
C LYS A 161 7.09 36.13 15.48
N ASP A 162 7.23 35.24 14.49
CA ASP A 162 7.89 33.92 14.54
C ASP A 162 7.29 32.89 15.52
N ARG A 163 6.73 33.30 16.65
CA ARG A 163 6.20 32.43 17.69
C ARG A 163 5.06 33.11 18.43
N ASP A 164 4.40 32.35 19.31
CA ASP A 164 3.33 32.87 20.18
C ASP A 164 2.21 33.53 19.35
N PHE A 165 1.87 32.91 18.22
CA PHE A 165 0.78 33.39 17.37
C PHE A 165 -0.54 33.37 18.13
N THR A 166 -1.54 34.15 17.70
CA THR A 166 -2.92 34.09 18.18
C THR A 166 -3.81 33.43 17.14
N GLU A 167 -5.05 33.07 17.50
CA GLU A 167 -6.00 32.54 16.50
C GLU A 167 -6.36 33.60 15.44
N GLU A 168 -6.36 34.89 15.82
CA GLU A 168 -6.58 36.01 14.90
C GLU A 168 -5.47 36.15 13.85
N ASP A 169 -4.24 35.71 14.14
CA ASP A 169 -3.10 35.76 13.21
C ASP A 169 -3.29 34.83 11.99
N LYS A 170 -4.17 33.83 12.09
CA LYS A 170 -4.48 32.91 10.98
C LYS A 170 -5.19 33.60 9.83
N LEU A 171 -6.07 34.55 10.13
CA LEU A 171 -6.95 35.16 9.13
C LEU A 171 -6.16 35.94 8.06
N PRO A 172 -5.24 36.87 8.41
CA PRO A 172 -4.45 37.59 7.41
C PRO A 172 -3.62 36.70 6.49
N LEU A 173 -3.13 35.56 6.99
CA LEU A 173 -2.38 34.58 6.20
C LEU A 173 -3.27 33.95 5.11
N PHE A 174 -4.43 33.44 5.49
CA PHE A 174 -5.31 32.76 4.55
C PHE A 174 -5.98 33.73 3.57
N GLU A 175 -6.31 34.95 4.00
CA GLU A 175 -6.79 36.00 3.10
C GLU A 175 -5.73 36.33 2.04
N ALA A 176 -4.47 36.52 2.44
CA ALA A 176 -3.37 36.79 1.52
C ALA A 176 -3.16 35.65 0.50
N GLN A 177 -3.21 34.38 0.95
CA GLN A 177 -3.13 33.22 0.04
C GLN A 177 -4.28 33.17 -0.96
N MET A 178 -5.52 33.40 -0.52
CA MET A 178 -6.70 33.38 -1.41
C MET A 178 -6.68 34.57 -2.41
N GLU A 179 -6.23 35.74 -1.98
CA GLU A 179 -6.03 36.90 -2.87
C GLU A 179 -5.03 36.61 -3.98
N VAL A 180 -3.86 36.02 -3.67
CA VAL A 180 -2.87 35.64 -4.68
C VAL A 180 -3.43 34.59 -5.62
N MET A 181 -4.11 33.58 -5.10
CA MET A 181 -4.68 32.50 -5.90
C MET A 181 -5.66 33.02 -6.96
N ARG A 182 -6.53 33.98 -6.61
CA ARG A 182 -7.46 34.64 -7.57
C ARG A 182 -6.75 35.46 -8.65
N ARG A 183 -5.50 35.85 -8.43
CA ARG A 183 -4.71 36.65 -9.39
C ARG A 183 -3.94 35.81 -10.40
N ILE A 184 -3.83 34.49 -10.20
CA ILE A 184 -3.04 33.60 -11.08
C ILE A 184 -3.56 33.63 -12.52
N ILE A 185 -4.82 33.25 -12.75
CA ILE A 185 -5.41 33.22 -14.10
C ILE A 185 -5.38 34.62 -14.76
N PRO A 186 -5.79 35.71 -14.09
CA PRO A 186 -5.63 37.06 -14.62
C PRO A 186 -4.19 37.42 -14.98
N LYS A 187 -3.19 36.97 -14.20
CA LYS A 187 -1.79 37.30 -14.46
C LYS A 187 -1.27 36.66 -15.73
N TYR A 188 -1.60 35.40 -15.98
CA TYR A 188 -1.26 34.73 -17.24
C TYR A 188 -1.92 35.43 -18.45
N ARG A 189 -3.19 35.83 -18.31
CA ARG A 189 -3.90 36.59 -19.36
C ARG A 189 -3.22 37.92 -19.66
N GLU A 190 -2.88 38.68 -18.63
CA GLU A 190 -2.20 39.97 -18.76
C GLU A 190 -0.90 39.85 -19.59
N LEU A 191 -0.07 38.85 -19.29
CA LEU A 191 1.18 38.61 -20.00
C LEU A 191 0.96 38.19 -21.45
N ALA A 192 -0.07 37.38 -21.71
CA ALA A 192 -0.43 36.94 -23.04
C ALA A 192 -0.99 38.09 -23.89
N ASP A 193 -1.84 38.95 -23.32
CA ASP A 193 -2.46 40.08 -24.00
C ASP A 193 -1.42 41.13 -24.44
N ARG A 194 -0.34 41.32 -23.66
CA ARG A 194 0.78 42.19 -24.03
C ARG A 194 1.86 41.51 -24.89
N GLY A 195 1.66 40.24 -25.26
CA GLY A 195 2.57 39.49 -26.14
C GLY A 195 3.91 39.10 -25.50
N GLN A 196 4.01 39.10 -24.18
CA GLN A 196 5.24 38.71 -23.47
C GLN A 196 5.26 37.21 -23.14
N ALA A 197 4.08 36.60 -22.97
CA ALA A 197 3.96 35.17 -22.74
C ALA A 197 3.10 34.48 -23.80
N GLU A 198 3.53 33.30 -24.24
CA GLU A 198 2.66 32.35 -24.94
C GLU A 198 2.04 31.42 -23.90
N LEU A 199 0.74 31.12 -24.04
CA LEU A 199 0.04 30.17 -23.19
C LEU A 199 -0.33 28.93 -24.01
N THR A 200 0.00 27.76 -23.49
CA THR A 200 -0.24 26.44 -24.09
C THR A 200 -0.96 25.53 -23.10
N PHE A 201 -1.48 24.40 -23.58
CA PHE A 201 -2.28 23.49 -22.77
C PHE A 201 -1.83 22.03 -22.91
N SER A 202 -2.29 21.21 -21.97
CA SER A 202 -2.25 19.75 -22.05
C SER A 202 -3.67 19.18 -22.13
N PRO A 203 -3.85 17.91 -22.51
CA PRO A 203 -5.15 17.24 -22.38
C PRO A 203 -5.67 17.30 -20.93
N TYR A 204 -6.99 17.32 -20.74
CA TYR A 204 -7.63 17.85 -19.54
C TYR A 204 -7.11 17.29 -18.21
N TYR A 205 -7.17 15.97 -18.01
CA TYR A 205 -6.71 15.28 -16.79
C TYR A 205 -5.28 14.75 -16.92
N HIS A 206 -4.49 15.33 -17.81
CA HIS A 206 -3.10 14.97 -18.04
C HIS A 206 -2.83 13.48 -18.39
N PRO A 207 -3.61 12.80 -19.26
CA PRO A 207 -3.34 11.42 -19.69
C PRO A 207 -2.13 11.28 -20.64
N ILE A 208 -1.46 10.11 -20.58
CA ILE A 208 -0.47 9.70 -21.60
C ILE A 208 -1.20 9.32 -22.90
N LEU A 209 -1.39 10.28 -23.81
CA LEU A 209 -2.20 10.13 -25.03
C LEU A 209 -1.92 8.87 -25.85
N PRO A 210 -0.64 8.46 -26.10
CA PRO A 210 -0.37 7.22 -26.82
C PRO A 210 -1.00 5.98 -26.16
N LEU A 211 -0.94 5.87 -24.82
CA LEU A 211 -1.49 4.73 -24.06
C LEU A 211 -3.03 4.73 -24.06
N ILE A 212 -3.66 5.91 -24.00
CA ILE A 212 -5.12 6.02 -24.12
C ILE A 212 -5.59 5.58 -25.50
N CYS A 213 -4.88 5.98 -26.56
CA CYS A 213 -5.19 5.52 -27.91
C CYS A 213 -5.06 3.99 -28.00
N HIS A 214 -3.93 3.44 -27.54
CA HIS A 214 -3.70 2.00 -27.49
C HIS A 214 -2.50 1.66 -26.59
N VAL A 215 -2.71 0.86 -25.55
CA VAL A 215 -1.62 0.46 -24.61
C VAL A 215 -0.43 -0.26 -25.27
N ASP A 216 -0.63 -0.94 -26.40
CA ASP A 216 0.46 -1.56 -27.18
C ASP A 216 1.47 -0.54 -27.72
N SER A 217 1.16 0.76 -27.71
CA SER A 217 2.10 1.81 -28.12
C SER A 217 3.39 1.79 -27.28
N ALA A 218 3.33 1.31 -26.03
CA ALA A 218 4.50 1.15 -25.16
C ALA A 218 5.55 0.19 -25.72
N ARG A 219 5.11 -0.82 -26.50
CA ARG A 219 6.02 -1.81 -27.12
C ARG A 219 6.92 -1.21 -28.21
N SER A 220 6.63 0.00 -28.68
CA SER A 220 7.49 0.71 -29.63
C SER A 220 8.87 1.00 -29.05
N ALA A 221 8.94 1.34 -27.75
CA ALA A 221 10.20 1.58 -27.05
C ALA A 221 10.76 0.31 -26.40
N ASN A 222 9.88 -0.57 -25.90
CA ASN A 222 10.26 -1.82 -25.25
C ASN A 222 9.42 -3.01 -25.75
N PRO A 223 9.89 -3.74 -26.79
CA PRO A 223 9.13 -4.86 -27.36
C PRO A 223 8.83 -6.01 -26.39
N HIS A 224 9.56 -6.10 -25.28
CA HIS A 224 9.44 -7.17 -24.29
C HIS A 224 8.54 -6.81 -23.11
N LEU A 225 7.90 -5.63 -23.13
CA LEU A 225 7.04 -5.17 -22.04
C LEU A 225 5.82 -6.08 -21.87
N GLN A 226 5.58 -6.48 -20.61
CA GLN A 226 4.39 -7.23 -20.22
C GLN A 226 3.20 -6.28 -20.12
N LEU A 227 2.18 -6.44 -20.96
CA LEU A 227 1.02 -5.56 -20.97
C LEU A 227 -0.09 -6.06 -20.03
N PRO A 228 -1.06 -5.20 -19.65
CA PRO A 228 -2.27 -5.62 -18.95
C PRO A 228 -3.02 -6.72 -19.70
N GLU A 229 -3.78 -7.55 -18.96
CA GLU A 229 -4.54 -8.66 -19.56
C GLU A 229 -5.66 -8.13 -20.47
N ARG A 230 -6.24 -6.99 -20.12
CA ARG A 230 -7.26 -6.29 -20.90
C ARG A 230 -6.60 -5.21 -21.74
N HIS A 231 -6.72 -5.35 -23.05
CA HIS A 231 -6.28 -4.31 -23.99
C HIS A 231 -7.15 -3.05 -23.85
N PHE A 232 -6.56 -1.98 -23.32
CA PHE A 232 -7.17 -0.65 -23.28
C PHE A 232 -6.83 0.11 -24.58
N SER A 233 -7.86 0.50 -25.34
CA SER A 233 -7.69 1.23 -26.61
C SER A 233 -8.92 2.08 -26.89
N HIS A 234 -8.83 3.37 -26.54
CA HIS A 234 -9.95 4.31 -26.56
C HIS A 234 -9.51 5.67 -27.10
N ARG A 235 -9.28 5.74 -28.41
CA ARG A 235 -8.91 6.98 -29.12
C ARG A 235 -9.92 8.12 -28.89
N GLU A 236 -11.19 7.77 -28.73
CA GLU A 236 -12.28 8.70 -28.44
C GLU A 236 -12.10 9.44 -27.11
N ASP A 237 -11.53 8.79 -26.08
CA ASP A 237 -11.28 9.43 -24.79
C ASP A 237 -10.10 10.40 -24.88
N ALA A 238 -9.06 10.05 -25.64
CA ALA A 238 -7.94 10.95 -25.96
C ALA A 238 -8.41 12.21 -26.72
N GLU A 239 -9.29 12.05 -27.72
CA GLU A 239 -9.90 13.18 -28.45
C GLU A 239 -10.75 14.06 -27.53
N ARG A 240 -11.54 13.43 -26.64
CA ARG A 240 -12.36 14.13 -25.66
C ARG A 240 -11.53 14.90 -24.63
N GLN A 241 -10.43 14.33 -24.13
CA GLN A 241 -9.51 14.99 -23.19
C GLN A 241 -8.86 16.24 -23.81
N ILE A 242 -8.49 16.18 -25.09
CA ILE A 242 -7.97 17.33 -25.84
C ILE A 242 -9.05 18.41 -25.98
N GLY A 243 -10.25 18.04 -26.46
CA GLY A 243 -11.35 18.99 -26.67
C GLY A 243 -11.84 19.65 -25.38
N LEU A 244 -11.99 18.89 -24.30
CA LEU A 244 -12.30 19.42 -22.97
C LEU A 244 -11.21 20.39 -22.49
N GLY A 245 -9.94 20.03 -22.72
CA GLY A 245 -8.79 20.85 -22.36
C GLY A 245 -8.81 22.21 -23.06
N GLN A 246 -8.95 22.23 -24.39
CA GLN A 246 -9.07 23.47 -25.18
C GLN A 246 -10.28 24.31 -24.76
N GLY A 247 -11.44 23.68 -24.53
CA GLY A 247 -12.65 24.37 -24.13
C GLY A 247 -12.53 25.06 -22.76
N LEU A 248 -11.94 24.38 -21.77
CA LEU A 248 -11.68 24.98 -20.46
C LEU A 248 -10.64 26.10 -20.54
N PHE A 249 -9.57 25.86 -21.31
CA PHE A 249 -8.50 26.82 -21.50
C PHE A 249 -9.02 28.12 -22.13
N GLU A 250 -9.81 28.03 -23.21
CA GLU A 250 -10.44 29.18 -23.84
C GLU A 250 -11.40 29.90 -22.88
N ARG A 251 -12.20 29.17 -22.10
CA ARG A 251 -13.12 29.77 -21.11
C ARG A 251 -12.40 30.62 -20.09
N LEU A 252 -11.30 30.12 -19.52
CA LEU A 252 -10.61 30.78 -18.41
C LEU A 252 -9.62 31.86 -18.87
N LEU A 253 -8.89 31.59 -19.95
CA LEU A 253 -7.82 32.45 -20.44
C LEU A 253 -8.24 33.35 -21.61
N GLY A 254 -9.41 33.11 -22.21
CA GLY A 254 -10.01 33.94 -23.26
C GLY A 254 -9.37 33.79 -24.64
N ARG A 255 -8.55 32.75 -24.86
CA ARG A 255 -7.77 32.54 -26.08
C ARG A 255 -7.65 31.04 -26.38
N GLN A 256 -7.68 30.67 -27.65
CA GLN A 256 -7.38 29.30 -28.10
C GLN A 256 -5.86 29.06 -28.08
N PRO A 257 -5.38 27.94 -27.52
CA PRO A 257 -3.96 27.62 -27.47
C PRO A 257 -3.46 27.15 -28.84
N LYS A 258 -2.27 27.60 -29.24
CA LYS A 258 -1.60 27.16 -30.48
C LYS A 258 -0.71 25.95 -30.28
N GLY A 259 -0.03 25.89 -29.14
CA GLY A 259 0.85 24.80 -28.76
C GLY A 259 0.19 23.84 -27.79
N MET A 260 0.60 22.57 -27.84
CA MET A 260 0.24 21.57 -26.85
C MET A 260 1.49 20.97 -26.20
N TRP A 261 1.53 20.95 -24.87
CA TRP A 261 2.43 20.09 -24.11
C TRP A 261 1.72 18.75 -23.89
N PRO A 262 2.12 17.68 -24.59
CA PRO A 262 1.60 16.35 -24.32
C PRO A 262 2.03 15.95 -22.90
N SER A 263 1.16 15.32 -22.13
CA SER A 263 1.47 14.90 -20.76
C SER A 263 2.79 14.13 -20.73
N GLU A 264 3.71 14.55 -19.86
CA GLU A 264 5.04 13.95 -19.74
C GLU A 264 5.83 13.97 -21.06
N MET A 265 5.56 14.98 -21.91
CA MET A 265 6.09 15.08 -23.27
C MET A 265 5.88 13.80 -24.10
N ALA A 266 4.90 12.98 -23.72
CA ALA A 266 4.64 11.70 -24.31
C ALA A 266 3.97 11.86 -25.67
N VAL A 267 4.72 11.51 -26.71
CA VAL A 267 4.29 11.60 -28.10
C VAL A 267 4.29 10.25 -28.76
N GLY A 268 3.64 10.18 -29.91
CA GLY A 268 3.57 9.00 -30.76
C GLY A 268 2.68 9.28 -31.96
N GLU A 269 2.74 8.41 -32.94
CA GLU A 269 2.04 8.56 -34.21
C GLU A 269 0.51 8.73 -34.05
N SER A 270 -0.08 8.00 -33.09
CA SER A 270 -1.51 8.06 -32.78
C SER A 270 -1.93 9.41 -32.17
N ALA A 271 -1.07 10.02 -31.36
CA ALA A 271 -1.34 11.28 -30.66
C ALA A 271 -1.23 12.50 -31.59
N VAL A 272 -0.28 12.52 -32.52
CA VAL A 272 -0.11 13.63 -33.47
C VAL A 272 -1.34 13.83 -34.35
N GLY A 273 -1.94 12.73 -34.83
CA GLY A 273 -3.17 12.81 -35.63
C GLY A 273 -4.34 13.45 -34.87
N LEU A 274 -4.42 13.24 -33.55
CA LEU A 274 -5.43 13.88 -32.70
C LEU A 274 -5.17 15.38 -32.53
N ALA A 275 -3.91 15.76 -32.28
CA ALA A 275 -3.52 17.17 -32.12
C ALA A 275 -3.81 17.99 -33.38
N VAL A 276 -3.47 17.43 -34.54
CA VAL A 276 -3.72 18.03 -35.86
C VAL A 276 -5.22 18.28 -36.09
N ARG A 277 -6.09 17.29 -35.81
CA ARG A 277 -7.55 17.47 -35.89
C ARG A 277 -8.09 18.52 -34.92
N ALA A 278 -7.48 18.65 -33.75
CA ALA A 278 -7.83 19.66 -32.77
C ALA A 278 -7.30 21.06 -33.12
N GLY A 279 -6.62 21.23 -34.27
CA GLY A 279 -6.10 22.52 -34.71
C GLY A 279 -4.87 23.00 -33.95
N VAL A 280 -4.15 22.09 -33.28
CA VAL A 280 -2.86 22.40 -32.64
C VAL A 280 -1.82 22.69 -33.73
N GLU A 281 -1.10 23.81 -33.61
CA GLU A 281 -0.08 24.26 -34.57
C GLU A 281 1.30 23.65 -34.27
N TRP A 282 1.61 23.42 -32.98
CA TRP A 282 2.87 22.81 -32.57
C TRP A 282 2.79 21.95 -31.28
N MET A 283 3.68 20.97 -31.16
CA MET A 283 3.86 20.14 -29.96
C MET A 283 5.34 20.08 -29.55
N ILE A 284 5.59 19.75 -28.28
CA ILE A 284 6.94 19.58 -27.72
C ILE A 284 7.21 18.14 -27.27
N SER A 285 8.45 17.68 -27.46
CA SER A 285 8.96 16.45 -26.83
C SER A 285 10.46 16.56 -26.47
N ASP A 286 11.11 15.44 -26.15
CA ASP A 286 12.49 15.35 -25.65
C ASP A 286 13.52 15.05 -26.76
N GLU A 287 14.76 15.50 -26.57
CA GLU A 287 15.86 15.24 -27.50
C GLU A 287 16.06 13.74 -27.78
N GLU A 288 15.84 12.86 -26.80
CA GLU A 288 16.01 11.43 -26.99
C GLU A 288 14.91 10.84 -27.90
N VAL A 289 13.68 11.37 -27.82
CA VAL A 289 12.60 11.02 -28.74
C VAL A 289 12.96 11.44 -30.16
N LEU A 290 13.54 12.63 -30.34
CA LEU A 290 14.05 13.07 -31.64
C LEU A 290 15.18 12.19 -32.14
N ALA A 291 16.15 11.86 -31.28
CA ALA A 291 17.30 11.03 -31.62
C ALA A 291 16.83 9.66 -32.16
N ARG A 292 15.89 9.01 -31.47
CA ARG A 292 15.29 7.74 -31.92
C ARG A 292 14.44 7.90 -33.18
N SER A 293 13.76 9.03 -33.34
CA SER A 293 12.97 9.32 -34.56
C SER A 293 13.83 9.51 -35.81
N LEU A 294 15.10 9.90 -35.64
CA LEU A 294 16.06 10.13 -36.72
C LEU A 294 17.07 8.99 -36.89
N ASP A 295 17.00 7.94 -36.08
CA ASP A 295 18.07 6.94 -35.94
C ASP A 295 19.45 7.58 -35.71
N ALA A 296 19.49 8.63 -34.87
CA ALA A 296 20.66 9.44 -34.54
C ALA A 296 21.09 9.29 -33.08
N HIS A 297 22.28 9.80 -32.75
CA HIS A 297 22.77 9.89 -31.37
C HIS A 297 23.26 11.31 -31.07
N PHE A 298 22.67 11.94 -30.06
CA PHE A 298 23.09 13.25 -29.57
C PHE A 298 23.99 13.08 -28.35
N SER A 299 25.15 13.75 -28.37
CA SER A 299 26.10 13.76 -27.27
C SER A 299 26.54 15.19 -26.99
N HIS A 300 26.71 15.51 -25.71
CA HIS A 300 27.20 16.80 -25.25
C HIS A 300 28.66 16.67 -24.81
N ASP A 301 29.53 17.58 -25.23
CA ASP A 301 30.90 17.65 -24.70
C ASP A 301 30.94 18.24 -23.27
N GLY A 302 32.12 18.24 -22.63
CA GLY A 302 32.30 18.79 -21.27
C GLY A 302 32.02 20.30 -21.17
N GLU A 303 31.91 21.00 -22.31
CA GLU A 303 31.53 22.41 -22.37
C GLU A 303 30.01 22.58 -22.68
N GLY A 304 29.29 21.51 -23.02
CA GLY A 304 27.86 21.51 -23.34
C GLY A 304 27.57 21.75 -24.82
N ARG A 305 28.52 21.55 -25.73
CA ARG A 305 28.28 21.61 -27.18
C ARG A 305 27.68 20.30 -27.69
N VAL A 306 26.69 20.39 -28.58
CA VAL A 306 26.04 19.23 -29.20
C VAL A 306 26.80 18.81 -30.45
N ASN A 307 26.93 17.51 -30.70
CA ASN A 307 27.59 16.96 -31.89
C ASN A 307 26.83 17.22 -33.22
N ALA A 308 25.50 17.32 -33.18
CA ALA A 308 24.62 17.56 -34.34
C ALA A 308 23.61 18.71 -34.09
N PRO A 309 24.08 19.95 -33.88
CA PRO A 309 23.24 21.05 -33.41
C PRO A 309 22.15 21.45 -34.42
N GLU A 310 22.38 21.31 -35.73
CA GLU A 310 21.35 21.56 -36.75
C GLU A 310 20.19 20.57 -36.72
N GLN A 311 20.36 19.41 -36.07
CA GLN A 311 19.29 18.44 -35.93
C GLN A 311 18.40 18.73 -34.73
N LEU A 312 18.98 19.16 -33.61
CA LEU A 312 18.29 19.41 -32.35
C LEU A 312 17.60 20.78 -32.32
N TYR A 313 18.31 21.84 -32.73
CA TYR A 313 17.83 23.23 -32.56
C TYR A 313 16.97 23.75 -33.71
N GLN A 314 16.40 22.86 -34.54
CA GLN A 314 15.48 23.24 -35.63
C GLN A 314 14.14 22.50 -35.50
N PRO A 315 13.01 23.21 -35.58
CA PRO A 315 11.70 22.59 -35.58
C PRO A 315 11.51 21.59 -36.73
N ARG A 316 10.81 20.50 -36.45
CA ARG A 316 10.49 19.43 -37.40
C ARG A 316 9.05 19.53 -37.86
N ARG A 317 8.79 19.23 -39.13
CA ARG A 317 7.44 19.15 -39.70
C ARG A 317 6.97 17.71 -39.70
N VAL A 318 5.85 17.43 -39.05
CA VAL A 318 5.18 16.13 -39.11
C VAL A 318 3.89 16.29 -39.91
N ASP A 319 3.76 15.53 -41.00
CA ASP A 319 2.61 15.57 -41.90
C ASP A 319 1.67 14.38 -41.60
N ARG A 320 0.45 14.65 -41.14
CA ARG A 320 -0.57 13.63 -40.80
C ARG A 320 -1.96 14.07 -41.24
N GLU A 321 -2.75 13.13 -41.75
CA GLU A 321 -4.15 13.37 -42.19
C GLU A 321 -4.33 14.57 -43.14
N GLY A 322 -3.31 14.90 -43.94
CA GLY A 322 -3.34 16.01 -44.92
C GLY A 322 -3.04 17.40 -44.32
N GLN A 323 -2.66 17.47 -43.05
CA GLN A 323 -2.27 18.68 -42.33
C GLN A 323 -0.85 18.52 -41.75
N SER A 324 -0.20 19.65 -41.46
CA SER A 324 1.18 19.69 -40.95
C SER A 324 1.20 20.27 -39.53
N LEU A 325 1.99 19.65 -38.65
CA LEU A 325 2.25 20.10 -37.28
C LEU A 325 3.76 20.35 -37.12
N ALA A 326 4.13 21.41 -36.39
CA ALA A 326 5.52 21.62 -35.97
C ALA A 326 5.81 20.85 -34.66
N MET A 327 6.88 20.07 -34.66
CA MET A 327 7.46 19.46 -33.46
C MET A 327 8.71 20.24 -33.06
N VAL A 328 8.77 20.67 -31.80
CA VAL A 328 9.99 21.18 -31.16
C VAL A 328 10.48 20.18 -30.12
N PHE A 329 11.79 20.16 -29.89
CA PHE A 329 12.39 19.23 -28.95
C PHE A 329 13.24 20.02 -27.95
N ARG A 330 13.08 19.72 -26.67
CA ARG A 330 13.88 20.37 -25.63
C ARG A 330 15.32 19.89 -25.69
N ASP A 331 16.24 20.78 -25.32
CA ASP A 331 17.59 20.39 -24.95
C ASP A 331 17.55 19.84 -23.51
N SER A 332 17.75 18.53 -23.38
CA SER A 332 17.61 17.86 -22.09
C SER A 332 18.77 18.21 -21.16
N ASN A 333 19.96 18.53 -21.68
CA ASN A 333 21.07 18.98 -20.84
C ASN A 333 20.78 20.35 -20.21
N LEU A 334 20.36 21.34 -21.00
CA LEU A 334 20.00 22.68 -20.51
C LEU A 334 18.81 22.64 -19.55
N SER A 335 17.81 21.81 -19.84
CA SER A 335 16.62 21.67 -19.00
C SER A 335 16.97 20.98 -17.67
N ASN A 336 17.76 19.91 -17.71
CA ASN A 336 18.08 19.12 -16.52
C ASN A 336 19.06 19.85 -15.59
N VAL A 337 19.99 20.68 -16.07
CA VAL A 337 20.88 21.42 -15.15
C VAL A 337 20.08 22.39 -14.25
N ILE A 338 18.97 22.95 -14.75
CA ILE A 338 18.05 23.77 -13.94
C ILE A 338 17.33 22.91 -12.91
N GLY A 339 16.81 21.75 -13.33
CA GLY A 339 16.05 20.85 -12.47
C GLY A 339 16.86 20.15 -11.38
N PHE A 340 18.10 19.74 -11.67
CA PHE A 340 18.84 18.77 -10.85
C PHE A 340 20.19 19.28 -10.31
N ASP A 341 20.86 20.19 -11.01
CA ASP A 341 22.26 20.53 -10.71
C ASP A 341 22.42 21.90 -10.05
N TYR A 342 21.75 22.92 -10.59
CA TYR A 342 21.92 24.32 -10.16
C TYR A 342 21.45 24.61 -8.74
N GLN A 343 20.62 23.74 -8.15
CA GLN A 343 20.28 23.77 -6.72
C GLN A 343 21.53 23.70 -5.80
N ARG A 344 22.67 23.23 -6.30
CA ARG A 344 23.96 23.13 -5.56
C ARG A 344 24.92 24.30 -5.82
N MET A 345 24.52 25.26 -6.63
CA MET A 345 25.33 26.43 -7.01
C MET A 345 24.76 27.71 -6.42
N SER A 346 25.58 28.76 -6.32
CA SER A 346 25.04 30.08 -6.04
C SER A 346 24.18 30.56 -7.21
N SER A 347 23.07 31.25 -6.93
CA SER A 347 22.14 31.75 -7.95
C SER A 347 22.83 32.53 -9.09
N PRO A 348 23.78 33.45 -8.83
CA PRO A 348 24.50 34.14 -9.90
C PRO A 348 25.45 33.22 -10.70
N ASP A 349 26.08 32.22 -10.07
CA ASP A 349 26.96 31.28 -10.77
C ASP A 349 26.16 30.36 -11.69
N ALA A 350 25.02 29.87 -11.23
CA ALA A 350 24.10 29.06 -12.02
C ALA A 350 23.61 29.84 -13.25
N ALA A 351 23.15 31.09 -13.07
CA ALA A 351 22.71 31.95 -14.17
C ALA A 351 23.84 32.22 -15.19
N ARG A 352 25.04 32.54 -14.71
CA ARG A 352 26.22 32.73 -15.57
C ARG A 352 26.62 31.45 -16.31
N ASN A 353 26.51 30.29 -15.65
CA ASN A 353 26.79 29.00 -16.28
C ASN A 353 25.81 28.72 -17.42
N LEU A 354 24.51 28.94 -17.20
CA LEU A 354 23.47 28.76 -18.21
C LEU A 354 23.67 29.69 -19.40
N MET A 355 23.91 30.99 -19.15
CA MET A 355 24.23 31.96 -20.19
C MET A 355 25.50 31.58 -20.96
N GLY A 356 26.50 31.02 -20.27
CA GLY A 356 27.70 30.48 -20.91
C GLY A 356 27.42 29.32 -21.85
N ARG A 357 26.54 28.38 -21.45
CA ARG A 357 26.09 27.26 -22.31
C ARG A 357 25.35 27.76 -23.54
N LEU A 358 24.41 28.70 -23.37
CA LEU A 358 23.68 29.33 -24.46
C LEU A 358 24.61 30.06 -25.45
N ARG A 359 25.63 30.79 -24.96
CA ARG A 359 26.62 31.42 -25.83
C ARG A 359 27.45 30.42 -26.64
N ARG A 360 27.75 29.23 -26.10
CA ARG A 360 28.43 28.17 -26.86
C ARG A 360 27.55 27.56 -27.94
N ILE A 361 26.24 27.45 -27.71
CA ILE A 361 25.29 27.05 -28.75
C ILE A 361 25.23 28.12 -29.86
N ARG A 362 25.23 29.40 -29.48
CA ARG A 362 25.31 30.52 -30.43
C ARG A 362 26.60 30.48 -31.26
N GLU A 363 27.74 30.10 -30.68
CA GLU A 363 28.98 29.89 -31.43
C GLU A 363 28.81 28.78 -32.50
N GLN A 364 28.10 27.69 -32.16
CA GLN A 364 27.81 26.61 -33.11
C GLN A 364 26.77 27.00 -34.18
N GLN A 365 25.87 27.95 -33.90
CA GLN A 365 24.81 28.40 -34.80
C GLN A 365 25.36 28.99 -36.11
N GLY A 366 26.36 29.87 -36.03
CA GLY A 366 26.84 30.62 -37.19
C GLY A 366 25.77 31.55 -37.77
N ASP A 367 25.37 31.33 -39.02
CA ASP A 367 24.33 32.10 -39.73
C ASP A 367 22.96 31.40 -39.80
N ARG A 368 22.85 30.22 -39.18
CA ARG A 368 21.61 29.43 -39.12
C ARG A 368 20.62 30.04 -38.13
N ASP A 369 19.35 29.70 -38.28
CA ASP A 369 18.30 30.05 -37.32
C ASP A 369 18.09 28.87 -36.37
N PHE A 370 18.56 29.02 -35.13
CA PHE A 370 18.46 28.01 -34.07
C PHE A 370 17.44 28.45 -33.02
N LEU A 371 16.63 27.50 -32.56
CA LEU A 371 15.76 27.62 -31.40
C LEU A 371 16.26 26.66 -30.31
N ALA A 372 16.88 27.20 -29.27
CA ALA A 372 17.22 26.44 -28.07
C ALA A 372 15.99 26.38 -27.16
N VAL A 373 15.42 25.19 -26.96
CA VAL A 373 14.22 24.99 -26.15
C VAL A 373 14.61 24.45 -24.78
N ILE A 374 14.29 25.20 -23.74
CA ILE A 374 14.47 24.79 -22.34
C ILE A 374 13.08 24.50 -21.78
N ALA A 375 12.81 23.25 -21.42
CA ALA A 375 11.48 22.83 -21.05
C ALA A 375 11.49 21.79 -19.92
N LEU A 376 10.75 22.09 -18.87
CA LEU A 376 10.64 21.31 -17.64
C LEU A 376 9.44 21.78 -16.83
N ASP A 377 9.10 21.01 -15.80
CA ASP A 377 8.10 21.38 -14.81
C ASP A 377 8.46 22.70 -14.13
N GLY A 378 7.48 23.59 -14.11
CA GLY A 378 7.58 24.94 -13.61
C GLY A 378 7.44 25.02 -12.10
N GLU A 379 6.95 24.01 -11.38
CA GLU A 379 6.84 24.09 -9.91
C GLU A 379 7.92 23.28 -9.15
N ASN A 380 8.43 22.21 -9.74
CA ASN A 380 9.22 21.20 -9.00
C ASN A 380 10.62 21.64 -8.53
N PRO A 381 11.46 22.32 -9.36
CA PRO A 381 12.86 22.57 -8.99
C PRO A 381 13.03 23.49 -7.77
N TRP A 382 12.09 24.42 -7.57
CA TRP A 382 12.36 25.61 -6.78
C TRP A 382 12.49 25.36 -5.29
N GLU A 383 11.89 24.30 -4.75
CA GLU A 383 11.98 23.96 -3.32
C GLU A 383 13.40 23.66 -2.85
N PHE A 384 14.28 23.30 -3.78
CA PHE A 384 15.68 22.98 -3.50
C PHE A 384 16.62 24.16 -3.72
N PHE A 385 16.13 25.26 -4.29
CA PHE A 385 16.89 26.48 -4.42
C PHE A 385 16.71 27.35 -3.17
N PRO A 386 17.77 28.05 -2.73
CA PRO A 386 17.63 29.12 -1.75
C PRO A 386 16.56 30.13 -2.22
N ARG A 387 15.71 30.55 -1.27
CA ARG A 387 14.60 31.47 -1.51
C ARG A 387 13.70 31.07 -2.69
N ASP A 388 13.41 29.77 -2.81
CA ASP A 388 12.48 29.25 -3.81
C ASP A 388 12.83 29.63 -5.25
N GLY A 389 14.12 29.67 -5.58
CA GLY A 389 14.61 29.99 -6.93
C GLY A 389 14.42 31.46 -7.35
N HIS A 390 13.87 32.32 -6.49
CA HIS A 390 13.63 33.73 -6.78
C HIS A 390 14.92 34.45 -7.22
N ASP A 391 16.02 34.22 -6.49
CA ASP A 391 17.31 34.85 -6.78
C ASP A 391 17.93 34.33 -8.08
N PHE A 392 17.74 33.05 -8.41
CA PHE A 392 18.24 32.46 -9.66
C PHE A 392 17.49 32.99 -10.87
N LEU A 393 16.15 33.00 -10.83
CA LEU A 393 15.34 33.53 -11.92
C LEU A 393 15.60 35.02 -12.17
N ASN A 394 15.75 35.83 -11.12
CA ASN A 394 16.13 37.24 -11.27
C ASN A 394 17.54 37.41 -11.88
N ALA A 395 18.53 36.65 -11.41
CA ALA A 395 19.88 36.71 -11.96
C ALA A 395 19.88 36.32 -13.45
N LEU A 396 19.16 35.26 -13.81
CA LEU A 396 19.02 34.81 -15.19
C LEU A 396 18.29 35.83 -16.07
N TYR A 397 17.14 36.34 -15.63
CA TYR A 397 16.37 37.31 -16.39
C TYR A 397 17.06 38.66 -16.52
N THR A 398 17.85 39.07 -15.52
CA THR A 398 18.72 40.27 -15.61
C THR A 398 19.75 40.12 -16.73
N GLU A 399 20.42 38.96 -16.79
CA GLU A 399 21.40 38.68 -17.85
C GLU A 399 20.75 38.59 -19.24
N LEU A 400 19.55 38.01 -19.34
CA LEU A 400 18.79 37.91 -20.59
C LEU A 400 18.26 39.27 -21.06
N GLU A 401 17.73 40.11 -20.16
CA GLU A 401 17.24 41.47 -20.47
C GLU A 401 18.36 42.39 -21.00
N ALA A 402 19.59 42.17 -20.52
CA ALA A 402 20.78 42.89 -20.93
C ALA A 402 21.48 42.28 -22.17
N SER A 403 21.14 41.06 -22.58
CA SER A 403 21.77 40.37 -23.70
C SER A 403 21.21 40.85 -25.05
N GLU A 404 22.11 41.11 -26.00
CA GLU A 404 21.76 41.36 -27.41
C GLU A 404 21.99 40.11 -28.29
N ASP A 405 22.70 39.13 -27.75
CA ASP A 405 23.14 37.95 -28.46
C ASP A 405 22.34 36.67 -28.19
N ILE A 406 21.70 36.61 -27.04
CA ILE A 406 20.79 35.55 -26.64
C ILE A 406 19.45 36.23 -26.41
N VAL A 407 18.47 35.93 -27.25
CA VAL A 407 17.15 36.58 -27.24
C VAL A 407 16.11 35.54 -26.90
N THR A 408 15.27 35.84 -25.91
CA THR A 408 14.15 34.96 -25.58
C THR A 408 12.99 35.17 -26.54
N THR A 409 12.35 34.08 -26.94
CA THR A 409 11.18 34.08 -27.83
C THR A 409 10.11 33.11 -27.33
N THR A 410 8.92 33.20 -27.89
CA THR A 410 7.90 32.14 -27.75
C THR A 410 8.04 31.15 -28.91
N VAL A 411 7.53 29.93 -28.74
CA VAL A 411 7.65 28.91 -29.81
C VAL A 411 6.84 29.35 -31.03
N SER A 412 5.63 29.89 -30.83
CA SER A 412 4.80 30.42 -31.91
C SER A 412 5.45 31.60 -32.64
N ASP A 413 6.08 32.56 -31.92
CA ASP A 413 6.76 33.69 -32.56
C ASP A 413 7.92 33.22 -33.43
N PHE A 414 8.73 32.27 -32.93
CA PHE A 414 9.80 31.68 -33.71
C PHE A 414 9.28 30.97 -34.97
N LEU A 415 8.23 30.15 -34.84
CA LEU A 415 7.66 29.41 -35.95
C LEU A 415 6.98 30.30 -37.01
N ALA A 416 6.48 31.47 -36.61
CA ALA A 416 5.92 32.45 -37.54
C ALA A 416 6.99 33.06 -38.46
N GLU A 417 8.20 33.31 -37.94
CA GLU A 417 9.34 33.82 -38.71
C GLU A 417 10.14 32.71 -39.40
N HIS A 418 10.22 31.54 -38.77
CA HIS A 418 11.00 30.38 -39.19
C HIS A 418 10.14 29.10 -39.19
N PRO A 419 9.21 28.92 -40.16
CA PRO A 419 8.34 27.76 -40.21
C PRO A 419 9.13 26.44 -40.27
N ALA A 420 8.58 25.37 -39.69
CA ALA A 420 9.19 24.04 -39.73
C ALA A 420 9.27 23.51 -41.17
N GLN A 421 10.49 23.42 -41.73
CA GLN A 421 10.72 22.95 -43.10
C GLN A 421 11.21 21.50 -43.17
N GLN A 422 11.90 21.02 -42.13
CA GLN A 422 12.52 19.70 -42.14
C GLN A 422 11.48 18.61 -41.84
N PRO A 423 11.17 17.69 -42.76
CA PRO A 423 10.19 16.64 -42.50
C PRO A 423 10.71 15.64 -41.46
N LEU A 424 9.81 15.14 -40.62
CA LEU A 424 10.02 14.01 -39.73
C LEU A 424 9.01 12.94 -40.09
N HIS A 425 9.45 11.94 -40.86
CA HIS A 425 8.58 10.93 -41.45
C HIS A 425 8.05 9.92 -40.43
N HIS A 426 8.88 9.62 -39.43
CA HIS A 426 8.60 8.73 -38.31
C HIS A 426 8.80 9.50 -37.01
N LEU A 427 7.82 9.47 -36.11
CA LEU A 427 7.94 9.96 -34.75
C LEU A 427 7.97 8.78 -33.78
N HIS A 428 9.07 8.63 -33.07
CA HIS A 428 9.22 7.61 -32.03
C HIS A 428 8.19 7.81 -30.92
N THR A 429 7.58 6.71 -30.46
CA THR A 429 6.63 6.75 -29.34
C THR A 429 7.39 6.70 -28.03
N GLY A 430 7.31 7.75 -27.22
CA GLY A 430 8.02 7.85 -25.95
C GLY A 430 7.75 9.17 -25.22
N SER A 431 8.22 9.25 -23.98
CA SER A 431 8.17 10.43 -23.11
C SER A 431 9.54 11.10 -22.96
N TRP A 432 9.63 12.14 -22.13
CA TRP A 432 10.93 12.71 -21.74
C TRP A 432 11.80 11.76 -20.90
N ILE A 433 11.25 10.65 -20.43
CA ILE A 433 11.96 9.65 -19.62
C ILE A 433 12.38 8.49 -20.52
N GLY A 434 13.67 8.47 -20.88
CA GLY A 434 14.29 7.36 -21.62
C GLY A 434 13.67 7.10 -22.99
N ALA A 435 12.99 8.10 -23.59
CA ALA A 435 12.17 7.98 -24.79
C ALA A 435 11.26 6.73 -24.75
N SER A 436 10.67 6.46 -23.58
CA SER A 436 9.87 5.26 -23.29
C SER A 436 8.55 5.63 -22.58
N LEU A 437 7.63 4.67 -22.51
CA LEU A 437 6.38 4.76 -21.75
C LEU A 437 6.34 3.81 -20.54
N ASP A 438 7.43 3.06 -20.30
CA ASP A 438 7.55 2.02 -19.25
C ASP A 438 7.38 2.53 -17.81
N THR A 439 7.36 3.86 -17.64
CA THR A 439 7.05 4.51 -16.37
C THR A 439 5.58 4.35 -15.99
N TRP A 440 4.65 4.34 -16.95
CA TRP A 440 3.19 4.34 -16.69
C TRP A 440 2.50 3.00 -17.01
N ILE A 441 3.25 2.01 -17.51
CA ILE A 441 2.72 0.69 -17.90
C ILE A 441 3.83 -0.35 -17.87
N GLY A 442 3.46 -1.62 -17.67
CA GLY A 442 4.40 -2.74 -17.74
C GLY A 442 4.74 -3.37 -16.41
N ASP A 443 4.65 -2.61 -15.32
CA ASP A 443 4.78 -3.14 -13.96
C ASP A 443 3.48 -3.82 -13.52
N PRO A 444 3.54 -4.88 -12.67
CA PRO A 444 2.35 -5.64 -12.27
C PRO A 444 1.23 -4.77 -11.68
N GLU A 445 1.59 -3.81 -10.83
CA GLU A 445 0.66 -2.88 -10.19
C GLU A 445 -0.01 -1.96 -11.23
N HIS A 446 0.74 -1.44 -12.20
CA HIS A 446 0.17 -0.66 -13.31
C HIS A 446 -0.77 -1.49 -14.17
N ASN A 447 -0.38 -2.73 -14.48
CA ASN A 447 -1.19 -3.62 -15.30
C ASN A 447 -2.53 -3.93 -14.60
N ILE A 448 -2.52 -4.19 -13.30
CA ILE A 448 -3.75 -4.33 -12.49
C ILE A 448 -4.59 -3.05 -12.55
N ALA A 449 -3.97 -1.87 -12.40
CA ALA A 449 -4.68 -0.60 -12.49
C ALA A 449 -5.35 -0.40 -13.87
N TRP A 450 -4.63 -0.68 -14.96
CA TRP A 450 -5.16 -0.68 -16.32
C TRP A 450 -6.31 -1.68 -16.51
N ASP A 451 -6.21 -2.88 -15.94
CA ASP A 451 -7.27 -3.90 -15.99
C ASP A 451 -8.54 -3.49 -15.22
N LEU A 452 -8.36 -2.82 -14.07
CA LEU A 452 -9.47 -2.28 -13.27
C LEU A 452 -10.18 -1.14 -14.01
N LEU A 453 -9.41 -0.24 -14.63
CA LEU A 453 -9.91 0.84 -15.46
C LEU A 453 -10.65 0.30 -16.69
N ALA A 454 -10.03 -0.63 -17.44
CA ALA A 454 -10.60 -1.23 -18.64
C ALA A 454 -11.94 -1.93 -18.37
N GLU A 455 -12.03 -2.72 -17.29
CA GLU A 455 -13.28 -3.36 -16.90
C GLU A 455 -14.35 -2.36 -16.47
N THR A 456 -14.00 -1.37 -15.64
CA THR A 456 -14.96 -0.38 -15.13
C THR A 456 -15.51 0.47 -16.25
N ARG A 457 -14.65 0.88 -17.19
CA ARG A 457 -15.06 1.60 -18.39
C ARG A 457 -15.96 0.74 -19.28
N SER A 458 -15.57 -0.50 -19.57
CA SER A 458 -16.38 -1.43 -20.39
C SER A 458 -17.77 -1.64 -19.79
N TRP A 459 -17.82 -1.82 -18.46
CA TRP A 459 -19.08 -1.92 -17.72
C TRP A 459 -19.93 -0.65 -17.87
N LEU A 460 -19.34 0.54 -17.69
CA LEU A 460 -20.06 1.81 -17.84
C LEU A 460 -20.58 2.00 -19.28
N GLU A 461 -19.80 1.58 -20.27
CA GLU A 461 -20.21 1.62 -21.67
C GLU A 461 -21.45 0.75 -21.92
N ASP A 462 -21.46 -0.48 -21.41
CA ASP A 462 -22.61 -1.38 -21.52
C ASP A 462 -23.85 -0.84 -20.77
N GLN A 463 -23.68 -0.25 -19.59
CA GLN A 463 -24.77 0.41 -18.87
C GLN A 463 -25.32 1.62 -19.64
N SER A 464 -24.43 2.38 -20.28
CA SER A 464 -24.78 3.55 -21.10
C SER A 464 -25.52 3.20 -22.40
N ARG A 465 -25.54 1.93 -22.80
CA ARG A 465 -26.38 1.43 -23.92
C ARG A 465 -27.81 1.16 -23.48
N GLN A 466 -28.03 0.84 -22.20
CA GLN A 466 -29.34 0.50 -21.62
C GLN A 466 -30.03 1.70 -20.97
N ARG A 467 -29.25 2.68 -20.49
CA ARG A 467 -29.71 3.99 -20.01
C ARG A 467 -29.07 5.09 -20.86
N PRO A 468 -29.80 6.08 -21.39
CA PRO A 468 -29.23 7.08 -22.28
C PRO A 468 -28.01 7.80 -21.68
N LYS A 469 -26.96 7.97 -22.49
CA LYS A 469 -25.69 8.64 -22.15
C LYS A 469 -25.87 10.07 -21.61
N ASP A 470 -26.98 10.71 -21.92
CA ASP A 470 -27.25 12.12 -21.62
C ASP A 470 -27.90 12.35 -20.25
N SER A 471 -28.02 11.31 -19.42
CA SER A 471 -28.40 11.53 -18.01
C SER A 471 -27.24 12.18 -17.25
N ASP A 472 -27.54 13.15 -16.39
CA ASP A 472 -26.54 13.86 -15.58
C ASP A 472 -25.63 12.90 -14.80
N GLN A 473 -26.19 11.77 -14.32
CA GLN A 473 -25.44 10.73 -13.62
C GLN A 473 -24.42 10.00 -14.51
N ALA A 474 -24.80 9.67 -15.75
CA ALA A 474 -23.88 9.03 -16.69
C ALA A 474 -22.75 9.99 -17.08
N ALA A 475 -23.03 11.29 -17.25
CA ALA A 475 -22.00 12.30 -17.52
C ALA A 475 -20.97 12.39 -16.37
N LEU A 476 -21.43 12.37 -15.12
CA LEU A 476 -20.56 12.33 -13.94
C LEU A 476 -19.74 11.03 -13.89
N ALA A 477 -20.35 9.87 -14.19
CA ALA A 477 -19.64 8.60 -14.20
C ALA A 477 -18.57 8.54 -15.30
N TRP A 478 -18.83 9.11 -16.49
CA TRP A 478 -17.82 9.22 -17.54
C TRP A 478 -16.68 10.18 -17.17
N ARG A 479 -16.96 11.23 -16.38
CA ARG A 479 -15.93 12.13 -15.87
C ARG A 479 -14.97 11.39 -14.93
N GLU A 480 -15.48 10.52 -14.06
CA GLU A 480 -14.66 9.67 -13.18
C GLU A 480 -13.70 8.77 -13.99
N ILE A 481 -14.13 8.22 -15.14
CA ILE A 481 -13.24 7.48 -16.05
C ILE A 481 -12.11 8.37 -16.56
N LEU A 482 -12.43 9.56 -17.09
CA LEU A 482 -11.43 10.48 -17.64
C LEU A 482 -10.44 10.97 -16.57
N ILE A 483 -10.88 11.08 -15.30
CA ILE A 483 -9.97 11.36 -14.18
C ILE A 483 -8.96 10.22 -14.03
N THR A 484 -9.42 8.97 -13.99
CA THR A 484 -8.56 7.78 -13.80
C THR A 484 -7.61 7.47 -14.95
N GLU A 485 -7.80 8.09 -16.12
CA GLU A 485 -6.87 8.01 -17.25
C GLU A 485 -5.62 8.91 -17.10
N GLY A 486 -5.62 9.82 -16.11
CA GLY A 486 -4.51 10.74 -15.87
C GLY A 486 -3.19 10.03 -15.57
N SER A 487 -2.07 10.61 -16.03
CA SER A 487 -0.74 10.00 -15.87
C SER A 487 -0.31 9.86 -14.42
N ASP A 488 -0.76 10.75 -13.54
CA ASP A 488 -0.37 10.80 -12.13
C ASP A 488 -0.66 9.50 -11.37
N TRP A 489 -1.80 8.86 -11.64
CA TRP A 489 -2.14 7.61 -10.98
C TRP A 489 -1.08 6.54 -11.22
N PHE A 490 -0.56 6.47 -12.44
CA PHE A 490 0.48 5.52 -12.84
C PHE A 490 1.90 6.04 -12.58
N TRP A 491 2.04 7.22 -11.99
CA TRP A 491 3.33 7.75 -11.54
C TRP A 491 3.56 7.44 -10.06
N TRP A 492 2.54 7.64 -9.22
CA TRP A 492 2.69 7.65 -7.75
C TRP A 492 2.57 6.31 -7.05
N PHE A 493 2.04 5.26 -7.69
CA PHE A 493 2.01 3.93 -7.07
C PHE A 493 2.56 2.83 -7.98
N SER A 494 3.86 2.58 -7.90
CA SER A 494 4.54 1.54 -8.70
C SER A 494 5.64 0.86 -7.91
N ARG A 495 6.26 -0.16 -8.52
CA ARG A 495 7.47 -0.74 -7.91
C ARG A 495 8.69 0.18 -7.96
N LYS A 496 8.72 1.07 -8.93
CA LYS A 496 9.88 1.90 -9.30
C LYS A 496 9.88 3.26 -8.61
N HIS A 497 8.74 3.67 -8.04
CA HIS A 497 8.55 4.96 -7.39
C HIS A 497 7.78 4.78 -6.09
N ASP A 498 8.25 5.44 -5.02
CA ASP A 498 7.59 5.53 -3.72
C ASP A 498 7.41 7.01 -3.40
N SER A 499 6.16 7.42 -3.24
CA SER A 499 5.78 8.80 -2.95
C SER A 499 5.66 9.07 -1.46
N GLY A 500 5.90 8.07 -0.59
CA GLY A 500 5.58 8.10 0.85
C GLY A 500 4.08 8.19 1.16
N MET A 501 3.24 8.15 0.12
CA MET A 501 1.78 8.37 0.15
C MET A 501 1.02 7.40 -0.77
N ASP A 502 1.69 6.38 -1.29
CA ASP A 502 1.16 5.45 -2.29
C ASP A 502 -0.20 4.84 -1.90
N PRO A 503 -0.46 4.47 -0.63
CA PRO A 503 -1.78 3.97 -0.23
C PRO A 503 -2.92 4.99 -0.43
N ILE A 504 -2.63 6.29 -0.29
CA ILE A 504 -3.61 7.35 -0.57
C ILE A 504 -3.89 7.42 -2.06
N TRP A 505 -2.84 7.37 -2.89
CA TRP A 505 -2.96 7.41 -4.34
C TRP A 505 -3.71 6.20 -4.90
N ASP A 506 -3.38 4.99 -4.45
CA ASP A 506 -4.09 3.75 -4.81
C ASP A 506 -5.56 3.82 -4.37
N ASN A 507 -5.84 4.25 -3.14
CA ASN A 507 -7.21 4.36 -2.66
C ASN A 507 -8.01 5.42 -3.44
N GLN A 508 -7.40 6.54 -3.81
CA GLN A 508 -8.06 7.59 -4.57
C GLN A 508 -8.35 7.15 -6.01
N PHE A 509 -7.40 6.51 -6.69
CA PHE A 509 -7.64 5.90 -8.01
C PHE A 509 -8.82 4.92 -7.97
N ARG A 510 -8.81 3.98 -7.00
CA ARG A 510 -9.92 3.04 -6.81
C ARG A 510 -11.21 3.70 -6.35
N LEU A 511 -11.16 4.81 -5.62
CA LEU A 511 -12.33 5.60 -5.24
C LEU A 511 -13.05 6.14 -6.47
N HIS A 512 -12.33 6.76 -7.41
CA HIS A 512 -12.90 7.23 -8.67
C HIS A 512 -13.55 6.08 -9.46
N LEU A 513 -12.91 4.92 -9.55
CA LEU A 513 -13.52 3.72 -10.16
C LEU A 513 -14.78 3.25 -9.42
N ARG A 514 -14.81 3.28 -8.07
CA ARG A 514 -16.01 2.96 -7.29
C ARG A 514 -17.12 3.98 -7.48
N ASN A 515 -16.78 5.26 -7.62
CA ASN A 515 -17.72 6.35 -7.87
C ASN A 515 -18.50 6.12 -9.16
N VAL A 516 -17.88 5.56 -10.21
CA VAL A 516 -18.57 5.14 -11.45
C VAL A 516 -19.79 4.25 -11.14
N TYR A 517 -19.60 3.19 -10.36
CA TYR A 517 -20.69 2.28 -10.00
C TYR A 517 -21.73 2.97 -9.10
N LYS A 518 -21.27 3.74 -8.11
CA LYS A 518 -22.14 4.47 -7.18
C LYS A 518 -23.04 5.47 -7.89
N LEU A 519 -22.49 6.27 -8.80
CA LEU A 519 -23.22 7.25 -9.62
C LEU A 519 -24.27 6.57 -10.51
N MET A 520 -23.98 5.35 -10.99
CA MET A 520 -24.91 4.55 -11.79
C MET A 520 -25.91 3.73 -10.95
N GLY A 521 -25.84 3.82 -9.61
CA GLY A 521 -26.72 3.09 -8.68
C GLY A 521 -26.44 1.59 -8.60
N ALA A 522 -25.20 1.18 -8.86
CA ALA A 522 -24.75 -0.21 -8.82
C ALA A 522 -23.75 -0.45 -7.68
N ARG A 523 -23.66 -1.70 -7.23
CA ARG A 523 -22.63 -2.12 -6.27
C ARG A 523 -21.29 -2.27 -6.99
N ALA A 524 -20.26 -1.63 -6.47
CA ALA A 524 -18.91 -1.77 -6.99
C ALA A 524 -18.37 -3.21 -6.80
N PRO A 525 -17.64 -3.78 -7.78
CA PRO A 525 -16.97 -5.07 -7.65
C PRO A 525 -16.03 -5.12 -6.44
N ALA A 526 -15.99 -6.26 -5.76
CA ALA A 526 -15.19 -6.45 -4.54
C ALA A 526 -13.69 -6.16 -4.74
N ARG A 527 -13.16 -6.42 -5.94
CA ARG A 527 -11.76 -6.15 -6.30
C ARG A 527 -11.39 -4.66 -6.26
N LEU A 528 -12.34 -3.73 -6.41
CA LEU A 528 -12.07 -2.29 -6.25
C LEU A 528 -11.89 -1.85 -4.79
N PHE A 529 -12.23 -2.72 -3.84
CA PHE A 529 -11.98 -2.50 -2.41
C PHE A 529 -10.65 -3.13 -1.97
N GLN A 530 -9.98 -3.88 -2.85
CA GLN A 530 -8.66 -4.43 -2.60
C GLN A 530 -7.60 -3.45 -3.10
N PRO A 531 -6.57 -3.13 -2.30
CA PRO A 531 -5.44 -2.33 -2.75
C PRO A 531 -4.78 -2.92 -4.01
N ILE A 532 -4.47 -2.07 -4.99
CA ILE A 532 -3.68 -2.47 -6.18
C ILE A 532 -2.24 -2.74 -5.73
N ILE A 533 -1.74 -1.84 -4.88
CA ILE A 533 -0.46 -1.99 -4.22
C ILE A 533 -0.62 -3.10 -3.18
N LYS A 534 -0.20 -4.30 -3.55
CA LYS A 534 -0.04 -5.43 -2.63
C LYS A 534 1.27 -5.38 -1.87
N ARG A 535 2.07 -4.33 -2.06
CA ARG A 535 3.23 -4.08 -1.23
C ARG A 535 2.73 -3.85 0.19
N ALA A 536 3.04 -4.78 1.09
CA ALA A 536 3.67 -4.31 2.31
C ALA A 536 4.84 -3.44 1.84
N PRO A 537 4.96 -2.16 2.28
CA PRO A 537 6.10 -1.32 1.88
C PRO A 537 7.33 -2.20 1.95
N THR A 538 8.11 -2.31 0.86
CA THR A 538 9.35 -3.12 0.93
C THR A 538 10.13 -2.42 2.00
N PRO A 539 10.23 -2.99 3.21
CA PRO A 539 10.59 -2.15 4.32
C PRO A 539 12.01 -1.73 4.01
N GLU A 540 12.29 -0.43 4.18
CA GLU A 540 13.66 0.12 4.14
C GLU A 540 14.62 -0.75 4.94
N ARG A 541 14.07 -1.54 5.85
CA ARG A 541 14.74 -2.44 6.76
C ARG A 541 14.05 -3.80 6.82
N GLY A 542 14.76 -4.89 6.61
CA GLY A 542 14.36 -6.22 7.07
C GLY A 542 15.01 -6.56 8.40
N VAL A 543 14.30 -7.23 9.31
CA VAL A 543 14.91 -7.89 10.48
C VAL A 543 15.19 -9.37 10.16
N PRO A 544 16.25 -9.99 10.69
CA PRO A 544 16.56 -11.40 10.44
C PRO A 544 15.39 -12.29 10.88
N ALA A 545 14.89 -13.14 9.99
CA ALA A 545 13.73 -14.00 10.24
C ALA A 545 14.09 -15.40 10.75
N VAL A 546 15.33 -15.82 10.49
CA VAL A 546 15.89 -17.13 10.86
C VAL A 546 17.34 -16.95 11.28
N VAL A 547 17.87 -17.94 11.99
CA VAL A 547 19.31 -18.05 12.26
C VAL A 547 20.05 -18.29 10.95
N ILE A 548 21.13 -17.54 10.72
CA ILE A 548 22.02 -17.69 9.59
C ILE A 548 23.48 -17.79 10.06
N SER A 549 24.25 -18.67 9.43
CA SER A 549 25.71 -18.79 9.63
C SER A 549 26.43 -18.70 8.28
N PRO A 550 26.41 -17.52 7.62
CA PRO A 550 27.04 -17.35 6.31
C PRO A 550 28.56 -17.52 6.40
N GLU A 551 29.16 -18.18 5.41
CA GLU A 551 30.62 -18.39 5.33
C GLU A 551 31.35 -17.29 4.53
N SER A 552 30.64 -16.60 3.62
CA SER A 552 31.20 -15.51 2.80
C SER A 552 30.14 -14.45 2.44
N ARG A 553 30.54 -13.39 1.73
CA ARG A 553 29.64 -12.35 1.22
C ARG A 553 28.64 -12.88 0.18
N GLU A 554 29.05 -13.84 -0.63
CA GLU A 554 28.27 -14.45 -1.71
C GLU A 554 27.37 -15.61 -1.24
N ASP A 555 27.42 -15.93 0.06
CA ASP A 555 26.68 -17.04 0.63
C ASP A 555 25.16 -16.88 0.42
N PRO A 556 24.46 -17.90 -0.11
CA PRO A 556 23.00 -17.90 -0.25
C PRO A 556 22.23 -17.63 1.04
N ALA A 557 22.81 -17.90 2.21
CA ALA A 557 22.20 -17.62 3.52
C ALA A 557 21.84 -16.14 3.71
N TRP A 558 22.53 -15.22 3.03
CA TRP A 558 22.20 -13.78 3.05
C TRP A 558 20.80 -13.46 2.52
N SER A 559 20.19 -14.35 1.74
CA SER A 559 18.80 -14.21 1.31
C SER A 559 17.80 -14.22 2.47
N GLN A 560 18.20 -14.68 3.65
CA GLN A 560 17.39 -14.78 4.87
C GLN A 560 17.80 -13.78 5.97
N ALA A 561 18.77 -12.90 5.67
CA ALA A 561 19.27 -11.91 6.60
C ALA A 561 18.30 -10.74 6.81
N GLY A 562 18.43 -10.05 7.94
CA GLY A 562 17.95 -8.68 8.05
C GLY A 562 18.73 -7.78 7.12
N TYR A 563 18.16 -6.65 6.71
CA TYR A 563 18.80 -5.71 5.81
C TYR A 563 18.35 -4.27 6.06
N TYR A 564 19.06 -3.30 5.48
CA TYR A 564 18.63 -1.91 5.31
C TYR A 564 19.00 -1.43 3.91
N LEU A 565 18.07 -0.78 3.19
CA LEU A 565 18.23 -0.23 1.84
C LEU A 565 18.29 1.31 1.90
N VAL A 566 19.35 1.91 1.36
CA VAL A 566 19.55 3.36 1.40
C VAL A 566 18.83 4.02 0.20
N GLY A 567 17.72 4.77 0.40
CA GLY A 567 17.20 5.68 -0.64
C GLY A 567 15.69 6.01 -0.80
N SER A 568 14.74 5.54 0.00
CA SER A 568 13.27 5.65 -0.28
C SER A 568 12.52 6.85 0.31
N GLY A 569 13.04 8.07 0.15
CA GLY A 569 12.28 9.29 0.54
C GLY A 569 11.53 9.97 -0.62
N PHE A 570 10.62 10.90 -0.29
CA PHE A 570 9.69 11.67 -1.15
C PHE A 570 10.24 12.43 -2.39
N GLY A 571 9.93 11.95 -3.60
CA GLY A 571 9.88 12.77 -4.83
C GLY A 571 10.90 12.42 -5.92
N ALA A 572 10.65 12.87 -7.15
CA ALA A 572 11.44 12.58 -8.36
C ALA A 572 12.90 13.11 -8.35
N LEU A 573 13.31 13.75 -7.25
CA LEU A 573 14.61 14.40 -7.03
C LEU A 573 15.44 13.76 -5.89
N HIS A 574 15.07 12.57 -5.40
CA HIS A 574 15.81 11.90 -4.32
C HIS A 574 17.26 11.50 -4.69
N ARG A 575 18.14 11.55 -3.67
CA ARG A 575 19.59 11.34 -3.80
C ARG A 575 19.92 9.97 -4.43
N PRO A 576 20.93 9.88 -5.31
CA PRO A 576 21.62 8.62 -5.57
C PRO A 576 22.20 8.04 -4.26
N ALA A 577 22.31 6.71 -4.14
CA ALA A 577 22.96 6.04 -3.01
C ALA A 577 24.36 6.63 -2.71
N GLY A 578 24.74 6.68 -1.43
CA GLY A 578 26.03 7.21 -0.95
C GLY A 578 27.20 6.24 -1.13
N VAL A 579 28.00 6.00 -0.08
CA VAL A 579 29.05 4.96 -0.07
C VAL A 579 28.41 3.59 0.17
N VAL A 580 27.31 3.51 0.93
CA VAL A 580 26.58 2.27 1.23
C VAL A 580 25.27 2.22 0.42
N GLU A 581 25.05 1.12 -0.28
CA GLU A 581 23.77 0.84 -0.97
C GLU A 581 22.84 0.04 -0.07
N ARG A 582 23.40 -0.95 0.64
CA ARG A 582 22.65 -1.86 1.49
C ARG A 582 23.52 -2.38 2.62
N VAL A 583 22.93 -2.53 3.81
CA VAL A 583 23.50 -3.29 4.92
C VAL A 583 22.69 -4.56 5.09
N LEU A 584 23.32 -5.70 5.30
CA LEU A 584 22.66 -6.93 5.76
C LEU A 584 23.25 -7.38 7.09
N TYR A 585 22.43 -8.03 7.90
CA TYR A 585 22.84 -8.53 9.20
C TYR A 585 22.05 -9.77 9.61
N GLY A 586 22.63 -10.62 10.44
CA GLY A 586 21.99 -11.82 10.95
C GLY A 586 22.79 -12.43 12.07
N HIS A 587 22.40 -13.60 12.55
CA HIS A 587 23.08 -14.25 13.66
C HIS A 587 22.88 -15.76 13.69
N ASP A 588 23.77 -16.43 14.42
CA ASP A 588 23.56 -17.76 14.97
C ASP A 588 23.55 -17.76 16.48
N ASP A 589 23.66 -18.92 17.12
CA ASP A 589 23.63 -19.07 18.57
C ASP A 589 24.79 -18.35 19.28
N GLN A 590 25.88 -18.05 18.57
CA GLN A 590 27.12 -17.55 19.16
C GLN A 590 27.60 -16.22 18.54
N ASN A 591 27.28 -15.96 17.27
CA ASN A 591 27.86 -14.91 16.47
C ASN A 591 26.81 -14.04 15.79
N MET A 592 27.15 -12.76 15.62
CA MET A 592 26.48 -11.81 14.76
C MET A 592 27.26 -11.66 13.45
N TYR A 593 26.56 -11.61 12.33
CA TYR A 593 27.11 -11.44 10.99
C TYR A 593 26.64 -10.14 10.38
N PHE A 594 27.53 -9.41 9.71
CA PHE A 594 27.23 -8.21 8.94
C PHE A 594 27.80 -8.31 7.52
N ARG A 595 27.05 -7.76 6.57
CA ARG A 595 27.48 -7.53 5.20
C ARG A 595 27.18 -6.09 4.78
N ILE A 596 28.13 -5.43 4.14
CA ILE A 596 27.96 -4.07 3.61
C ILE A 596 28.10 -4.13 2.08
N ASP A 597 27.05 -3.78 1.36
CA ASP A 597 27.11 -3.61 -0.09
C ASP A 597 27.39 -2.15 -0.44
N THR A 598 28.41 -1.96 -1.26
CA THR A 598 28.91 -0.67 -1.74
C THR A 598 29.26 -0.79 -3.23
N PRO A 599 29.07 0.27 -4.03
CA PRO A 599 29.50 0.30 -5.43
C PRO A 599 31.01 0.50 -5.58
N ARG A 600 31.74 0.77 -4.47
CA ARG A 600 33.17 1.05 -4.47
C ARG A 600 34.00 -0.17 -4.10
N SER A 601 35.17 -0.31 -4.71
CA SER A 601 36.14 -1.37 -4.38
C SER A 601 36.92 -1.05 -3.09
N ALA A 602 37.45 -2.08 -2.41
CA ALA A 602 38.23 -1.90 -1.19
C ALA A 602 39.51 -1.04 -1.42
N GLY A 603 40.12 -1.12 -2.61
CA GLY A 603 41.26 -0.28 -2.97
C GLY A 603 40.90 1.21 -3.16
N GLU A 604 39.72 1.50 -3.68
CA GLU A 604 39.21 2.88 -3.76
C GLU A 604 38.91 3.43 -2.37
N LEU A 605 38.26 2.65 -1.51
CA LEU A 605 38.01 3.02 -0.11
C LEU A 605 39.30 3.27 0.67
N GLU A 606 40.32 2.41 0.50
CA GLU A 606 41.64 2.59 1.10
C GLU A 606 42.32 3.88 0.60
N SER A 607 42.27 4.15 -0.70
CA SER A 607 42.87 5.37 -1.27
C SER A 607 42.21 6.66 -0.77
N GLU A 608 40.90 6.60 -0.52
CA GLU A 608 40.10 7.71 0.00
C GLU A 608 40.04 7.76 1.54
N HIS A 609 40.75 6.85 2.23
CA HIS A 609 40.79 6.79 3.70
C HIS A 609 39.39 6.65 4.33
N ILE A 610 38.57 5.76 3.74
CA ILE A 610 37.19 5.48 4.17
C ILE A 610 37.14 4.24 5.07
N ASP A 611 36.55 4.40 6.26
CA ASP A 611 36.33 3.35 7.26
C ASP A 611 34.83 3.17 7.57
N PHE A 612 34.44 1.97 8.01
CA PHE A 612 33.09 1.69 8.54
C PHE A 612 33.11 1.47 10.04
N TRP A 613 32.10 1.99 10.74
CA TRP A 613 31.97 1.93 12.20
C TRP A 613 30.59 1.42 12.59
N LEU A 614 30.51 0.26 13.25
CA LEU A 614 29.26 -0.29 13.78
C LEU A 614 29.13 0.10 15.25
N TYR A 615 28.26 1.05 15.56
CA TYR A 615 27.93 1.45 16.93
C TYR A 615 26.89 0.50 17.51
N CYS A 616 27.10 -0.03 18.72
CA CYS A 616 26.24 -1.03 19.34
C CYS A 616 25.72 -0.56 20.72
N SER A 617 24.44 -0.80 20.97
CA SER A 617 23.76 -0.42 22.22
C SER A 617 24.25 -1.18 23.45
N GLY A 618 24.31 -0.49 24.59
CA GLY A 618 24.57 -1.09 25.90
C GLY A 618 24.82 -0.03 26.98
N ALA A 619 25.32 -0.45 28.15
CA ALA A 619 25.78 0.49 29.17
C ALA A 619 27.27 0.86 28.91
N PRO A 620 27.61 2.15 28.73
CA PRO A 620 29.00 2.55 28.50
C PRO A 620 29.88 2.19 29.70
N ALA A 621 31.19 2.06 29.47
CA ALA A 621 32.13 2.05 30.58
C ALA A 621 32.15 3.45 31.20
N GLY A 622 32.27 3.55 32.52
CA GLY A 622 32.47 4.82 33.20
C GLY A 622 33.78 5.51 32.78
N ASP A 623 34.23 6.46 33.59
CA ASP A 623 35.44 7.23 33.38
C ASP A 623 36.71 6.34 33.29
N GLY A 624 37.40 6.42 32.14
CA GLY A 624 38.56 5.58 31.81
C GLY A 624 39.53 6.24 30.81
N ALA A 625 40.78 5.78 30.80
CA ALA A 625 41.77 6.21 29.81
C ALA A 625 41.38 5.68 28.42
N SER A 626 41.42 6.52 27.37
CA SER A 626 41.06 6.18 25.99
C SER A 626 42.27 6.21 25.06
N ASP A 627 42.29 5.31 24.07
CA ASP A 627 43.29 5.21 23.02
C ASP A 627 42.73 5.31 21.58
N MET A 628 41.41 5.56 21.44
CA MET A 628 40.72 5.69 20.15
C MET A 628 39.71 6.84 20.16
N ASP A 629 39.84 7.76 19.21
CA ASP A 629 38.84 8.80 18.93
C ASP A 629 37.77 8.28 17.95
N LEU A 630 36.51 8.63 18.21
CA LEU A 630 35.37 8.21 17.41
C LEU A 630 34.96 9.32 16.41
N PRO A 631 34.53 8.98 15.19
CA PRO A 631 34.20 9.96 14.14
C PRO A 631 32.95 10.79 14.44
N LEU A 632 32.04 10.30 15.28
CA LEU A 632 30.82 11.02 15.66
C LEU A 632 31.10 12.12 16.71
N PRO A 633 30.63 13.37 16.49
CA PRO A 633 30.67 14.41 17.52
C PRO A 633 29.69 14.12 18.66
N ALA A 634 29.95 14.66 19.86
CA ALA A 634 29.14 14.40 21.07
C ALA A 634 27.64 14.72 20.91
N THR A 635 27.28 15.66 20.04
CA THR A 635 25.88 16.01 19.72
C THR A 635 25.20 15.06 18.74
N ALA A 636 25.96 14.24 18.00
CA ALA A 636 25.41 13.27 17.04
C ALA A 636 25.20 11.88 17.66
N ALA A 637 25.80 11.60 18.83
CA ALA A 637 25.55 10.36 19.57
C ALA A 637 24.08 10.24 20.01
N SER A 638 23.39 11.36 20.25
CA SER A 638 21.93 11.37 20.50
C SER A 638 21.09 11.01 19.27
N ASP A 639 21.64 11.11 18.06
CA ASP A 639 20.93 10.87 16.80
C ASP A 639 20.91 9.39 16.39
N LEU A 640 21.67 8.53 17.09
CA LEU A 640 21.69 7.07 16.88
C LEU A 640 20.42 6.37 17.38
N GLY A 641 19.62 7.02 18.22
CA GLY A 641 18.40 6.45 18.80
C GLY A 641 18.64 5.43 19.93
N PHE A 642 19.89 5.17 20.32
CA PHE A 642 20.25 4.33 21.46
C PHE A 642 21.57 4.82 22.11
N GLU A 643 21.80 4.43 23.37
CA GLU A 643 23.05 4.69 24.10
C GLU A 643 24.17 3.74 23.61
N PRO A 644 25.24 4.24 22.96
CA PRO A 644 26.28 3.40 22.40
C PRO A 644 27.28 2.98 23.47
N ALA A 645 27.56 1.68 23.59
CA ALA A 645 28.52 1.13 24.56
C ALA A 645 29.71 0.42 23.93
N TYR A 646 29.54 -0.11 22.72
CA TYR A 646 30.58 -0.76 21.94
C TYR A 646 30.61 -0.17 20.54
N VAL A 647 31.79 -0.18 19.92
CA VAL A 647 31.96 0.16 18.51
C VAL A 647 32.88 -0.84 17.85
N ILE A 648 32.53 -1.26 16.63
CA ILE A 648 33.34 -2.13 15.80
C ILE A 648 33.84 -1.30 14.62
N ARG A 649 35.15 -1.06 14.54
CA ARG A 649 35.79 -0.36 13.43
C ARG A 649 36.26 -1.38 12.39
N ILE A 650 35.89 -1.16 11.13
CA ILE A 650 36.30 -1.97 9.98
C ILE A 650 37.10 -1.07 9.04
N VAL A 651 38.36 -1.43 8.78
CA VAL A 651 39.26 -0.69 7.88
C VAL A 651 39.49 -1.52 6.62
N PRO A 652 38.91 -1.13 5.47
CA PRO A 652 39.13 -1.79 4.19
C PRO A 652 40.57 -1.61 3.68
N ARG A 653 41.14 -2.66 3.08
CA ARG A 653 42.43 -2.63 2.37
C ARG A 653 42.30 -3.33 1.02
N ALA A 654 43.18 -3.03 0.08
CA ALA A 654 43.16 -3.65 -1.26
C ALA A 654 43.25 -5.19 -1.22
N HIS A 655 43.79 -5.78 -0.14
CA HIS A 655 43.91 -7.23 0.06
C HIS A 655 43.35 -7.65 1.44
N GLY A 656 42.10 -7.28 1.74
CA GLY A 656 41.38 -7.68 2.95
C GLY A 656 40.97 -6.49 3.81
N GLY A 657 41.07 -6.62 5.13
CA GLY A 657 40.81 -5.54 6.06
C GLY A 657 41.10 -5.92 7.50
N SER A 658 40.99 -4.96 8.41
CA SER A 658 41.17 -5.20 9.84
C SER A 658 39.92 -4.78 10.61
N VAL A 659 39.53 -5.58 11.62
CA VAL A 659 38.40 -5.31 12.52
C VAL A 659 38.93 -5.06 13.92
N THR A 660 38.43 -4.02 14.58
CA THR A 660 38.71 -3.71 15.98
C THR A 660 37.41 -3.52 16.74
N VAL A 661 37.21 -4.30 17.81
CA VAL A 661 36.11 -4.10 18.77
C VAL A 661 36.63 -3.26 19.93
N ALA A 662 35.97 -2.13 20.15
CA ALA A 662 36.33 -1.17 21.20
C ALA A 662 35.12 -0.86 22.08
N ARG A 663 35.39 -0.61 23.36
CA ARG A 663 34.38 -0.22 24.34
C ARG A 663 34.36 1.29 24.51
N ILE A 664 33.19 1.89 24.42
CA ILE A 664 32.99 3.34 24.51
C ILE A 664 33.09 3.78 25.99
N VAL A 665 33.78 4.90 26.22
CA VAL A 665 33.96 5.54 27.54
C VAL A 665 33.41 6.97 27.49
N GLU A 666 33.21 7.60 28.64
CA GLU A 666 32.79 9.00 28.69
C GLU A 666 33.95 9.98 28.45
N PRO A 667 33.75 11.03 27.61
CA PRO A 667 32.57 11.31 26.78
C PRO A 667 32.50 10.37 25.55
N GLN A 668 31.29 10.07 25.07
CA GLN A 668 30.97 9.11 23.98
C GLN A 668 31.61 9.38 22.59
N THR A 669 32.62 10.24 22.54
CA THR A 669 33.52 10.46 21.40
C THR A 669 34.82 9.65 21.52
N LYS A 670 34.94 8.80 22.54
CA LYS A 670 36.17 8.07 22.90
C LYS A 670 35.91 6.61 23.20
N ALA A 671 36.86 5.75 22.84
CA ALA A 671 36.79 4.31 23.12
C ALA A 671 38.15 3.72 23.55
N VAL A 672 38.11 2.49 24.05
CA VAL A 672 39.26 1.65 24.41
C VAL A 672 39.19 0.37 23.59
N ALA A 673 40.23 0.07 22.81
CA ALA A 673 40.29 -1.16 22.04
C ALA A 673 40.37 -2.39 22.98
N GLU A 674 39.44 -3.35 22.82
CA GLU A 674 39.40 -4.58 23.62
C GLU A 674 39.91 -5.81 22.84
N SER A 675 39.62 -5.88 21.53
CA SER A 675 40.08 -6.97 20.67
C SER A 675 40.15 -6.55 19.19
N GLY A 676 40.89 -7.29 18.38
CA GLY A 676 40.96 -7.06 16.93
C GLY A 676 41.59 -8.21 16.17
N TRP A 677 41.25 -8.33 14.88
CA TRP A 677 41.72 -9.39 13.99
C TRP A 677 41.69 -8.93 12.51
N GLU A 678 42.41 -9.65 11.65
CA GLU A 678 42.41 -9.43 10.21
C GLU A 678 41.30 -10.26 9.54
N ILE A 679 40.71 -9.72 8.48
CA ILE A 679 39.65 -10.34 7.68
C ILE A 679 40.02 -10.36 6.19
N ALA A 680 39.58 -11.40 5.49
CA ALA A 680 39.85 -11.56 4.07
C ALA A 680 38.95 -10.69 3.17
N ASP A 681 37.74 -10.35 3.64
CA ASP A 681 36.79 -9.50 2.95
C ASP A 681 36.28 -8.39 3.90
N PRO A 682 36.61 -7.11 3.67
CA PRO A 682 36.20 -6.01 4.54
C PRO A 682 34.69 -5.71 4.50
N PHE A 683 33.94 -6.33 3.60
CA PHE A 683 32.50 -6.17 3.45
C PHE A 683 31.69 -7.28 4.12
N PHE A 684 32.35 -8.23 4.78
CA PHE A 684 31.74 -9.32 5.54
C PHE A 684 32.44 -9.49 6.89
N VAL A 685 31.68 -9.37 7.99
CA VAL A 685 32.24 -9.43 9.35
C VAL A 685 31.41 -10.36 10.24
N CYS A 686 32.11 -11.20 11.01
CA CYS A 686 31.56 -12.07 12.04
C CYS A 686 32.04 -11.60 13.42
N ILE A 687 31.13 -11.34 14.35
CA ILE A 687 31.40 -10.83 15.70
C ILE A 687 30.72 -11.73 16.76
N PRO A 688 31.48 -12.38 17.66
CA PRO A 688 30.90 -13.16 18.76
C PRO A 688 30.12 -12.28 19.76
N PHE A 689 28.91 -12.69 20.16
CA PHE A 689 28.09 -11.94 21.12
C PHE A 689 28.77 -11.72 22.47
N GLN A 690 29.64 -12.65 22.88
CA GLN A 690 30.42 -12.54 24.10
C GLN A 690 31.34 -11.31 24.10
N GLN A 691 31.85 -10.88 22.95
CA GLN A 691 32.70 -9.69 22.82
C GLN A 691 31.91 -8.38 22.95
N LEU A 692 30.58 -8.43 22.80
CA LEU A 692 29.67 -7.28 22.98
C LEU A 692 28.99 -7.28 24.37
N GLY A 693 29.34 -8.23 25.24
CA GLY A 693 28.80 -8.32 26.60
C GLY A 693 27.30 -8.64 26.69
N LYS A 694 26.70 -9.25 25.65
CA LYS A 694 25.25 -9.54 25.58
C LYS A 694 24.92 -10.98 26.03
N ARG A 695 23.74 -11.17 26.62
CA ARG A 695 23.20 -12.47 27.11
C ARG A 695 22.02 -12.95 26.26
N PRO A 696 21.69 -14.26 26.29
CA PRO A 696 20.48 -14.79 25.63
C PRO A 696 19.21 -14.01 26.02
N GLY A 697 18.45 -13.59 25.01
CA GLY A 697 17.24 -12.78 25.17
C GLY A 697 17.47 -11.26 25.19
N ASP A 698 18.71 -10.77 25.32
CA ASP A 698 19.01 -9.33 25.29
C ASP A 698 18.73 -8.74 23.89
N THR A 699 18.30 -7.48 23.86
CA THR A 699 18.19 -6.69 22.62
C THR A 699 19.53 -6.03 22.29
N LEU A 700 19.90 -6.05 21.02
CA LEU A 700 21.08 -5.42 20.45
C LEU A 700 20.66 -4.51 19.28
N GLU A 701 20.75 -3.21 19.50
CA GLU A 701 20.64 -2.18 18.48
C GLU A 701 22.01 -1.79 17.93
N VAL A 702 22.09 -1.57 16.61
CA VAL A 702 23.34 -1.25 15.88
C VAL A 702 23.13 -0.15 14.84
N ALA A 703 24.09 0.74 14.62
CA ALA A 703 24.08 1.67 13.49
C ALA A 703 25.44 1.68 12.78
N VAL A 704 25.43 1.86 11.46
CA VAL A 704 26.64 1.95 10.64
C VAL A 704 26.97 3.42 10.37
N VAL A 705 28.20 3.84 10.64
CA VAL A 705 28.72 5.16 10.27
C VAL A 705 29.87 4.97 9.31
N VAL A 706 29.83 5.65 8.17
CA VAL A 706 30.93 5.73 7.21
C VAL A 706 31.71 6.99 7.52
N SER A 707 33.03 6.85 7.70
CA SER A 707 33.91 8.01 7.91
C SER A 707 34.92 8.16 6.80
N ARG A 708 35.28 9.41 6.46
CA ARG A 708 36.41 9.76 5.60
C ARG A 708 37.37 10.65 6.39
N ASP A 709 38.65 10.31 6.42
CA ASP A 709 39.67 11.06 7.18
C ASP A 709 39.28 11.27 8.65
N GLY A 710 38.63 10.27 9.26
CA GLY A 710 38.18 10.32 10.65
C GLY A 710 36.94 11.20 10.92
N ARG A 711 36.21 11.65 9.88
CA ARG A 711 34.95 12.39 10.02
C ARG A 711 33.80 11.61 9.40
N ASP A 712 32.64 11.60 10.05
CA ASP A 712 31.44 10.97 9.50
C ASP A 712 31.01 11.65 8.19
N ILE A 713 30.61 10.86 7.20
CA ILE A 713 30.10 11.33 5.91
C ILE A 713 28.75 10.69 5.54
N GLU A 714 28.40 9.58 6.17
CA GLU A 714 27.15 8.84 5.96
C GLU A 714 26.82 8.00 7.21
N GLN A 715 25.53 7.90 7.53
CA GLN A 715 25.00 7.07 8.62
C GLN A 715 23.87 6.19 8.07
N VAL A 716 23.86 4.91 8.47
CA VAL A 716 22.90 3.91 8.03
C VAL A 716 22.39 3.11 9.25
N PRO A 717 21.09 3.20 9.60
CA PRO A 717 20.07 4.06 8.99
C PRO A 717 20.31 5.56 9.30
N PRO A 718 19.79 6.51 8.49
CA PRO A 718 19.99 7.95 8.68
C PRO A 718 19.34 8.50 9.95
N SER A 719 18.41 7.75 10.55
CA SER A 719 17.91 7.92 11.91
C SER A 719 17.49 6.57 12.49
N GLY A 720 17.73 6.32 13.79
CA GLY A 720 17.43 5.05 14.46
C GLY A 720 18.51 3.97 14.32
N SER A 721 18.13 2.70 14.49
CA SER A 721 19.06 1.58 14.64
C SER A 721 18.61 0.33 13.88
N LEU A 722 19.52 -0.62 13.65
CA LEU A 722 19.30 -2.00 13.21
C LEU A 722 19.22 -2.91 14.44
N GLY A 723 18.09 -3.58 14.64
CA GLY A 723 17.77 -4.31 15.87
C GLY A 723 17.86 -5.82 15.67
N LEU A 724 18.44 -6.50 16.65
CA LEU A 724 18.61 -7.94 16.72
C LEU A 724 18.38 -8.42 18.15
N ARG A 725 17.83 -9.64 18.33
CA ARG A 725 17.69 -10.28 19.63
C ARG A 725 18.70 -11.42 19.74
N VAL A 726 19.42 -11.49 20.86
CA VAL A 726 20.39 -12.57 21.11
C VAL A 726 19.62 -13.88 21.38
N PRO A 727 19.92 -14.99 20.68
CA PRO A 727 19.15 -16.23 20.76
C PRO A 727 19.23 -16.97 22.12
N GLY A 728 18.14 -17.67 22.49
CA GLY A 728 17.97 -18.56 23.66
C GLY A 728 16.53 -18.61 24.22
N GLU A 729 16.12 -19.72 24.85
CA GLU A 729 14.74 -19.94 25.36
C GLU A 729 14.42 -19.15 26.64
N THR A 730 13.19 -18.62 26.72
CA THR A 730 12.54 -18.20 27.97
C THR A 730 11.49 -19.26 28.34
N ALA A 731 11.50 -19.77 29.57
CA ALA A 731 10.68 -20.91 29.98
C ALA A 731 9.16 -20.60 29.94
N ALA A 732 8.38 -21.46 29.30
CA ALA A 732 6.91 -21.42 29.29
C ALA A 732 6.32 -22.06 30.57
N ALA A 733 5.25 -21.47 31.10
CA ALA A 733 4.53 -21.98 32.28
C ALA A 733 3.34 -22.87 31.87
N GLU A 734 3.26 -24.08 32.43
CA GLU A 734 2.06 -24.94 32.38
C GLU A 734 1.12 -24.61 33.57
N VAL A 735 -0.21 -24.57 33.34
CA VAL A 735 -1.22 -24.33 34.40
C VAL A 735 -2.30 -25.45 34.40
N PRO A 736 -2.78 -25.91 35.58
CA PRO A 736 -3.68 -27.07 35.72
C PRO A 736 -5.15 -26.85 35.30
N HIS A 737 -5.90 -27.96 35.16
CA HIS A 737 -7.32 -28.08 34.73
C HIS A 737 -8.32 -27.06 35.34
N ALA A 738 -9.22 -26.54 34.51
CA ALA A 738 -10.12 -25.45 34.86
C ALA A 738 -11.52 -25.81 35.35
N LYS A 739 -11.96 -24.93 36.26
CA LYS A 739 -13.31 -24.70 36.77
C LYS A 739 -14.30 -24.32 35.66
N HIS A 740 -15.59 -24.30 36.00
CA HIS A 740 -16.71 -23.83 35.17
C HIS A 740 -16.56 -22.34 34.77
N LEU A 741 -16.02 -22.06 33.57
CA LEU A 741 -15.83 -20.70 33.00
C LEU A 741 -17.13 -20.04 32.48
N LYS A 742 -17.18 -18.71 32.52
CA LYS A 742 -18.13 -17.86 31.78
C LYS A 742 -17.48 -17.27 30.55
N VAL A 743 -17.99 -17.57 29.36
CA VAL A 743 -17.43 -17.13 28.08
C VAL A 743 -18.46 -16.34 27.29
N LEU A 744 -18.10 -15.13 26.86
CA LEU A 744 -18.88 -14.35 25.90
C LEU A 744 -18.19 -14.38 24.54
N VAL A 745 -18.79 -15.05 23.56
CA VAL A 745 -18.31 -15.09 22.18
C VAL A 745 -18.86 -13.90 21.42
N ALA A 746 -17.99 -13.02 20.94
CA ALA A 746 -18.35 -11.85 20.14
C ALA A 746 -17.99 -12.09 18.67
N THR A 747 -19.00 -12.10 17.80
CA THR A 747 -18.84 -12.40 16.38
C THR A 747 -19.77 -11.56 15.52
N ALA A 748 -19.36 -11.24 14.29
CA ALA A 748 -20.23 -10.62 13.29
C ALA A 748 -21.13 -11.64 12.57
N GLN A 749 -20.84 -12.95 12.66
CA GLN A 749 -21.58 -14.00 11.95
C GLN A 749 -21.82 -15.21 12.87
N LEU A 750 -23.03 -15.75 12.84
CA LEU A 750 -23.42 -16.93 13.62
C LEU A 750 -24.51 -17.72 12.89
N ALA A 751 -24.27 -18.99 12.59
CA ALA A 751 -25.28 -19.85 11.99
C ALA A 751 -26.35 -20.25 13.04
N PRO A 752 -27.65 -20.30 12.68
CA PRO A 752 -28.24 -20.03 11.37
C PRO A 752 -28.67 -18.56 11.16
N PHE A 753 -28.39 -17.65 12.10
CA PHE A 753 -28.95 -16.29 12.11
C PHE A 753 -28.36 -15.38 11.03
N ALA A 754 -27.02 -15.34 10.90
CA ALA A 754 -26.33 -14.52 9.92
C ALA A 754 -25.07 -15.22 9.42
N LYS A 755 -25.06 -15.59 8.14
CA LYS A 755 -24.01 -16.42 7.52
C LYS A 755 -23.57 -15.85 6.17
N LEU A 756 -22.28 -15.54 6.06
CA LEU A 756 -21.63 -15.14 4.81
C LEU A 756 -20.44 -16.04 4.46
N GLY A 757 -19.80 -16.65 5.46
CA GLY A 757 -18.72 -17.64 5.27
C GLY A 757 -18.64 -18.67 6.40
N GLY A 758 -17.56 -19.44 6.43
CA GLY A 758 -17.36 -20.52 7.41
C GLY A 758 -17.20 -20.07 8.87
N VAL A 759 -16.94 -18.78 9.10
CA VAL A 759 -16.87 -18.18 10.45
C VAL A 759 -18.17 -18.40 11.23
N ALA A 760 -19.32 -18.29 10.56
CA ALA A 760 -20.63 -18.46 11.19
C ALA A 760 -20.82 -19.89 11.73
N ASP A 761 -20.30 -20.90 11.00
CA ASP A 761 -20.39 -22.31 11.38
C ASP A 761 -19.39 -22.61 12.52
N VAL A 762 -18.18 -22.06 12.44
CA VAL A 762 -17.15 -22.17 13.49
C VAL A 762 -17.64 -21.60 14.81
N ALA A 763 -18.12 -20.35 14.82
CA ALA A 763 -18.60 -19.70 16.03
C ALA A 763 -19.78 -20.45 16.65
N ALA A 764 -20.71 -20.94 15.84
CA ALA A 764 -21.88 -21.69 16.31
C ALA A 764 -21.49 -23.01 16.96
N ALA A 765 -20.70 -23.83 16.26
CA ALA A 765 -20.36 -25.18 16.70
C ALA A 765 -19.38 -25.17 17.88
N LEU A 766 -18.37 -24.28 17.88
CA LEU A 766 -17.48 -24.11 19.04
C LEU A 766 -18.28 -23.68 20.29
N SER A 767 -19.24 -22.75 20.14
CA SER A 767 -20.05 -22.28 21.27
C SER A 767 -20.92 -23.40 21.88
N LYS A 768 -21.53 -24.24 21.03
CA LYS A 768 -22.29 -25.42 21.48
C LYS A 768 -21.38 -26.41 22.22
N GLU A 769 -20.20 -26.70 21.69
CA GLU A 769 -19.29 -27.66 22.32
C GLU A 769 -18.72 -27.16 23.64
N LEU A 770 -18.33 -25.89 23.73
CA LEU A 770 -17.93 -25.30 25.00
C LEU A 770 -19.06 -25.36 26.04
N ARG A 771 -20.32 -25.21 25.61
CA ARG A 771 -21.49 -25.40 26.47
C ARG A 771 -21.65 -26.86 26.90
N HIS A 772 -21.45 -27.81 25.99
CA HIS A 772 -21.48 -29.25 26.30
C HIS A 772 -20.38 -29.66 27.28
N LEU A 773 -19.20 -29.02 27.23
CA LEU A 773 -18.11 -29.20 28.20
C LEU A 773 -18.43 -28.62 29.60
N GLY A 774 -19.59 -27.99 29.77
CA GLY A 774 -20.07 -27.50 31.06
C GLY A 774 -19.67 -26.06 31.37
N HIS A 775 -19.42 -25.22 30.36
CA HIS A 775 -19.18 -23.78 30.55
C HIS A 775 -20.47 -22.94 30.40
N ASP A 776 -20.53 -21.76 31.01
CA ASP A 776 -21.59 -20.76 30.74
C ASP A 776 -21.19 -19.95 29.51
N VAL A 777 -21.62 -20.42 28.34
CA VAL A 777 -21.31 -19.81 27.05
C VAL A 777 -22.49 -18.99 26.56
N ARG A 778 -22.22 -17.75 26.19
CA ARG A 778 -23.17 -16.85 25.52
C ARG A 778 -22.52 -16.26 24.28
N VAL A 779 -23.33 -15.93 23.28
CA VAL A 779 -22.86 -15.34 22.03
C VAL A 779 -23.50 -13.97 21.83
N VAL A 780 -22.78 -13.02 21.26
CA VAL A 780 -23.30 -11.70 20.88
C VAL A 780 -22.95 -11.38 19.43
N LEU A 781 -23.91 -10.82 18.69
CA LEU A 781 -23.74 -10.34 17.31
C LEU A 781 -24.65 -9.15 16.99
N PRO A 782 -24.41 -8.38 15.92
CA PRO A 782 -25.34 -7.35 15.46
C PRO A 782 -26.65 -7.96 14.95
N ARG A 783 -27.75 -7.23 15.14
CA ARG A 783 -29.05 -7.57 14.58
C ARG A 783 -29.19 -7.02 13.16
N TYR A 784 -28.69 -7.76 12.17
CA TYR A 784 -28.85 -7.38 10.76
C TYR A 784 -30.32 -7.50 10.30
N ARG A 785 -30.70 -6.76 9.26
CA ARG A 785 -32.03 -6.81 8.61
C ARG A 785 -32.51 -8.24 8.35
N GLN A 786 -31.63 -9.11 7.86
CA GLN A 786 -31.94 -10.51 7.51
C GLN A 786 -32.30 -11.39 8.72
N ILE A 787 -31.97 -10.96 9.94
CA ILE A 787 -32.34 -11.66 11.17
C ILE A 787 -33.77 -11.25 11.52
N ASP A 788 -34.70 -12.11 11.14
CA ASP A 788 -36.12 -11.93 11.39
C ASP A 788 -36.47 -12.23 12.86
N ILE A 789 -37.22 -11.32 13.50
CA ILE A 789 -37.55 -11.41 14.93
C ILE A 789 -38.40 -12.65 15.20
N ASP A 790 -39.45 -12.84 14.41
CA ASP A 790 -40.48 -13.85 14.68
C ASP A 790 -39.96 -15.25 14.35
N ARG A 791 -39.28 -15.39 13.20
CA ARG A 791 -38.67 -16.65 12.75
C ARG A 791 -37.68 -17.22 13.76
N HIS A 792 -36.91 -16.34 14.39
CA HIS A 792 -35.85 -16.73 15.33
C HIS A 792 -36.25 -16.51 16.81
N GLY A 793 -37.50 -16.10 17.08
CA GLY A 793 -38.03 -15.93 18.43
C GLY A 793 -37.26 -14.93 19.29
N LEU A 794 -36.74 -13.84 18.69
CA LEU A 794 -35.96 -12.83 19.40
C LEU A 794 -36.85 -12.08 20.40
N ARG A 795 -36.44 -12.01 21.67
CA ARG A 795 -37.14 -11.30 22.74
C ARG A 795 -36.31 -10.14 23.24
N PRO A 796 -36.83 -8.90 23.31
CA PRO A 796 -36.09 -7.79 23.87
C PRO A 796 -35.85 -8.05 25.37
N VAL A 797 -34.59 -8.05 25.78
CA VAL A 797 -34.17 -8.19 27.19
C VAL A 797 -33.66 -6.88 27.78
N LEU A 798 -33.16 -5.98 26.93
CA LEU A 798 -32.85 -4.60 27.28
C LEU A 798 -33.33 -3.67 26.17
N THR A 799 -34.01 -2.60 26.55
CA THR A 799 -34.47 -1.56 25.63
C THR A 799 -33.85 -0.24 26.04
N ASP A 800 -33.51 0.61 25.06
CA ASP A 800 -32.97 1.95 25.28
C ASP A 800 -31.60 1.96 26.01
N LEU A 801 -30.75 0.96 25.71
CA LEU A 801 -29.37 0.93 26.17
C LEU A 801 -28.58 2.05 25.49
N GLN A 802 -28.12 3.03 26.27
CA GLN A 802 -27.42 4.20 25.76
C GLN A 802 -25.95 3.88 25.47
N VAL A 803 -25.63 3.62 24.21
CA VAL A 803 -24.28 3.21 23.79
C VAL A 803 -23.51 4.43 23.24
N PRO A 804 -22.33 4.76 23.79
CA PRO A 804 -21.50 5.86 23.29
C PRO A 804 -20.91 5.55 21.92
N LEU A 805 -20.95 6.54 21.03
CA LEU A 805 -20.35 6.53 19.70
C LEU A 805 -19.86 7.95 19.37
N GLY A 806 -18.58 8.21 19.63
CA GLY A 806 -18.00 9.54 19.65
C GLY A 806 -18.68 10.44 20.68
N ALA A 807 -18.99 11.67 20.28
CA ALA A 807 -19.70 12.63 21.14
C ALA A 807 -21.19 12.30 21.34
N GLN A 808 -21.73 11.31 20.62
CA GLN A 808 -23.15 10.94 20.67
C GLN A 808 -23.39 9.67 21.48
N ARG A 809 -24.62 9.49 21.94
CA ARG A 809 -25.12 8.21 22.44
C ARG A 809 -26.28 7.77 21.58
N LEU A 810 -26.23 6.54 21.07
CA LEU A 810 -27.35 5.94 20.33
C LEU A 810 -28.01 4.89 21.20
N ALA A 811 -29.33 4.83 21.15
CA ALA A 811 -30.11 3.82 21.83
C ALA A 811 -29.98 2.47 21.09
N ALA A 812 -29.58 1.43 21.82
CA ALA A 812 -29.61 0.05 21.37
C ALA A 812 -30.75 -0.71 22.06
N THR A 813 -31.29 -1.70 21.36
CA THR A 813 -32.12 -2.75 21.97
C THR A 813 -31.33 -4.06 21.92
N ILE A 814 -31.22 -4.76 23.06
CA ILE A 814 -30.61 -6.08 23.11
C ILE A 814 -31.74 -7.11 23.07
N TYR A 815 -31.74 -7.94 22.03
CA TYR A 815 -32.63 -9.10 21.94
C TYR A 815 -31.91 -10.35 22.40
N GLU A 816 -32.64 -11.29 22.98
CA GLU A 816 -32.17 -12.63 23.33
C GLU A 816 -32.88 -13.68 22.47
N SER A 817 -32.15 -14.70 22.04
CA SER A 817 -32.67 -15.98 21.54
C SER A 817 -31.76 -17.13 22.00
N ARG A 818 -31.99 -18.33 21.46
CA ARG A 818 -31.26 -19.56 21.79
C ARG A 818 -30.70 -20.23 20.54
N LEU A 819 -29.49 -20.74 20.66
CA LEU A 819 -28.87 -21.70 19.74
C LEU A 819 -28.65 -23.01 20.50
N GLY A 820 -29.60 -23.94 20.40
CA GLY A 820 -29.64 -25.09 21.33
C GLY A 820 -29.75 -24.59 22.77
N GLU A 821 -28.80 -24.95 23.63
CA GLU A 821 -28.74 -24.47 25.01
C GLU A 821 -28.02 -23.10 25.17
N VAL A 822 -27.31 -22.63 24.14
CA VAL A 822 -26.50 -21.41 24.18
C VAL A 822 -27.39 -20.18 24.09
N VAL A 823 -27.16 -19.19 24.97
CA VAL A 823 -27.83 -17.88 24.93
C VAL A 823 -27.21 -17.04 23.82
N VAL A 824 -28.04 -16.40 22.99
CA VAL A 824 -27.58 -15.52 21.91
C VAL A 824 -28.19 -14.13 22.07
N TYR A 825 -27.34 -13.10 22.16
CA TYR A 825 -27.71 -11.70 22.22
C TYR A 825 -27.55 -11.01 20.87
N PHE A 826 -28.52 -10.20 20.48
CA PHE A 826 -28.50 -9.42 19.25
C PHE A 826 -28.52 -7.94 19.58
N VAL A 827 -27.46 -7.22 19.20
CA VAL A 827 -27.37 -5.76 19.34
C VAL A 827 -28.14 -5.12 18.19
N ASP A 828 -29.32 -4.57 18.49
CA ASP A 828 -30.15 -3.87 17.52
C ASP A 828 -29.99 -2.36 17.60
N CYS A 829 -29.73 -1.77 16.45
CA CYS A 829 -29.64 -0.33 16.21
C CYS A 829 -30.01 -0.12 14.73
N PRO A 830 -31.30 0.08 14.40
CA PRO A 830 -31.76 0.11 13.03
C PRO A 830 -31.03 1.12 12.14
N SER A 831 -30.62 2.26 12.70
CA SER A 831 -29.83 3.26 11.98
C SER A 831 -28.47 2.75 11.50
N LEU A 832 -27.93 1.67 12.08
CA LEU A 832 -26.64 1.07 11.71
C LEU A 832 -26.77 -0.33 11.08
N TYR A 833 -27.76 -1.14 11.48
CA TYR A 833 -27.83 -2.55 11.08
C TYR A 833 -29.00 -2.93 10.17
N ASP A 834 -30.00 -2.05 10.01
CA ASP A 834 -31.05 -2.26 9.02
C ASP A 834 -30.54 -1.91 7.62
N ARG A 835 -29.87 -2.87 6.97
CA ARG A 835 -29.19 -2.74 5.67
C ARG A 835 -29.34 -4.01 4.82
N ASP A 836 -29.14 -3.90 3.51
CA ASP A 836 -29.20 -5.04 2.56
C ASP A 836 -27.98 -5.97 2.60
N GLY A 837 -27.08 -5.78 3.58
CA GLY A 837 -25.88 -6.60 3.74
C GLY A 837 -25.23 -6.42 5.10
N MET A 838 -24.24 -7.26 5.39
CA MET A 838 -23.52 -7.27 6.67
C MET A 838 -22.33 -6.29 6.68
N PHE A 839 -21.59 -6.18 5.56
CA PHE A 839 -20.37 -5.38 5.41
C PHE A 839 -20.33 -4.66 4.04
N GLY A 840 -19.38 -3.73 3.87
CA GLY A 840 -19.12 -2.99 2.64
C GLY A 840 -19.76 -1.61 2.61
N PHE A 841 -20.09 -1.05 3.76
CA PHE A 841 -20.71 0.28 3.90
C PHE A 841 -19.67 1.30 4.35
N GLY A 842 -19.86 2.57 3.97
CA GLY A 842 -18.91 3.64 4.27
C GLY A 842 -18.76 3.97 5.77
N ASP A 843 -19.71 3.51 6.58
CA ASP A 843 -19.79 3.67 8.03
C ASP A 843 -19.44 2.36 8.79
N ASP A 844 -18.76 1.41 8.15
CA ASP A 844 -18.37 0.13 8.78
C ASP A 844 -17.46 0.30 10.00
N ASP A 845 -16.71 1.41 10.09
CA ASP A 845 -15.98 1.83 11.28
C ASP A 845 -16.93 2.10 12.45
N ALA A 846 -17.91 2.98 12.25
CA ALA A 846 -18.92 3.32 13.24
C ALA A 846 -19.72 2.09 13.67
N ARG A 847 -20.05 1.20 12.74
CA ARG A 847 -20.80 -0.04 13.01
C ARG A 847 -20.00 -1.03 13.87
N SER A 848 -18.71 -1.22 13.57
CA SER A 848 -17.81 -2.08 14.35
C SER A 848 -17.53 -1.51 15.74
N VAL A 849 -17.30 -0.20 15.85
CA VAL A 849 -17.14 0.51 17.10
C VAL A 849 -18.40 0.43 17.95
N PHE A 850 -19.57 0.74 17.38
CA PHE A 850 -20.84 0.68 18.07
C PHE A 850 -21.12 -0.72 18.63
N PHE A 851 -20.87 -1.76 17.83
CA PHE A 851 -20.98 -3.15 18.29
C PHE A 851 -20.07 -3.42 19.49
N SER A 852 -18.80 -3.05 19.39
CA SER A 852 -17.78 -3.24 20.43
C SER A 852 -18.11 -2.50 21.72
N ARG A 853 -18.73 -1.32 21.63
CA ARG A 853 -19.21 -0.55 22.79
C ARG A 853 -20.48 -1.18 23.36
N ALA A 854 -21.48 -1.46 22.53
CA ALA A 854 -22.77 -2.01 22.95
C ALA A 854 -22.63 -3.33 23.71
N LEU A 855 -21.72 -4.20 23.28
CA LEU A 855 -21.47 -5.47 23.97
C LEU A 855 -20.84 -5.30 25.35
N LEU A 856 -20.07 -4.22 25.58
CA LEU A 856 -19.51 -3.90 26.89
C LEU A 856 -20.56 -3.20 27.77
N GLU A 857 -21.31 -2.24 27.20
CA GLU A 857 -22.37 -1.50 27.91
C GLU A 857 -23.53 -2.40 28.39
N MET A 858 -23.81 -3.51 27.71
CA MET A 858 -24.88 -4.42 28.13
C MET A 858 -24.53 -5.28 29.35
N LEU A 859 -23.24 -5.50 29.66
CA LEU A 859 -22.81 -6.47 30.69
C LEU A 859 -23.38 -6.16 32.09
N PRO A 860 -23.37 -4.89 32.58
CA PRO A 860 -23.92 -4.57 33.89
C PRO A 860 -25.43 -4.77 33.95
N ALA A 861 -26.15 -4.41 32.87
CA ALA A 861 -27.60 -4.50 32.81
C ALA A 861 -28.11 -5.95 32.71
N LEU A 862 -27.28 -6.85 32.17
CA LEU A 862 -27.55 -8.30 32.12
C LEU A 862 -27.03 -9.06 33.36
N GLU A 863 -26.41 -8.36 34.32
CA GLU A 863 -25.71 -8.95 35.48
C GLU A 863 -24.75 -10.08 35.09
N PHE A 864 -24.08 -9.93 33.93
CA PHE A 864 -23.22 -10.95 33.35
C PHE A 864 -21.85 -10.37 32.99
N PHE A 865 -20.87 -10.60 33.87
CA PHE A 865 -19.46 -10.35 33.59
C PHE A 865 -18.77 -11.68 33.27
N PRO A 866 -18.30 -11.88 32.01
CA PRO A 866 -17.62 -13.11 31.62
C PRO A 866 -16.20 -13.17 32.20
N ASP A 867 -15.66 -14.37 32.35
CA ASP A 867 -14.24 -14.56 32.64
C ASP A 867 -13.40 -14.26 31.37
N VAL A 868 -13.93 -14.62 30.20
CA VAL A 868 -13.29 -14.39 28.89
C VAL A 868 -14.29 -13.82 27.88
N ILE A 869 -13.87 -12.77 27.15
CA ILE A 869 -14.50 -12.38 25.89
C ILE A 869 -13.69 -12.96 24.74
N HIS A 870 -14.31 -13.84 23.96
CA HIS A 870 -13.71 -14.47 22.78
C HIS A 870 -14.18 -13.75 21.52
N VAL A 871 -13.28 -12.99 20.92
CA VAL A 871 -13.52 -12.15 19.75
C VAL A 871 -13.15 -12.89 18.46
N HIS A 872 -14.01 -12.79 17.45
CA HIS A 872 -13.76 -13.34 16.11
C HIS A 872 -13.54 -12.23 15.07
N ASP A 873 -12.38 -12.27 14.41
CA ASP A 873 -11.97 -11.35 13.34
C ASP A 873 -12.04 -9.85 13.71
N TRP A 874 -11.87 -8.98 12.71
CA TRP A 874 -11.72 -7.53 12.90
C TRP A 874 -12.95 -6.83 13.51
N TYR A 875 -14.16 -7.36 13.31
CA TYR A 875 -15.40 -6.59 13.58
C TYR A 875 -15.62 -6.28 15.07
N ALA A 876 -15.10 -7.11 15.98
CA ALA A 876 -15.09 -6.85 17.42
C ALA A 876 -13.66 -6.78 17.99
N ALA A 877 -12.63 -6.74 17.14
CA ALA A 877 -11.22 -6.73 17.55
C ALA A 877 -10.82 -5.46 18.32
N LEU A 878 -11.70 -4.47 18.44
CA LEU A 878 -11.49 -3.31 19.29
C LEU A 878 -11.77 -3.58 20.78
N VAL A 879 -12.50 -4.64 21.13
CA VAL A 879 -12.85 -4.96 22.52
C VAL A 879 -11.64 -5.09 23.44
N PRO A 880 -10.54 -5.80 23.09
CA PRO A 880 -9.36 -5.86 23.95
C PRO A 880 -8.76 -4.49 24.22
N ASN A 881 -8.72 -3.62 23.20
CA ASN A 881 -8.23 -2.25 23.35
C ASN A 881 -9.16 -1.43 24.26
N LEU A 882 -10.49 -1.56 24.11
CA LEU A 882 -11.48 -0.86 24.94
C LEU A 882 -11.40 -1.29 26.41
N LEU A 883 -11.21 -2.58 26.69
CA LEU A 883 -11.02 -3.10 28.06
C LEU A 883 -9.71 -2.62 28.70
N ASP A 884 -8.69 -2.38 27.89
CA ASP A 884 -7.39 -1.90 28.35
C ASP A 884 -7.37 -0.39 28.65
N ARG A 885 -8.18 0.40 27.93
CA ARG A 885 -8.10 1.87 27.95
C ARG A 885 -9.32 2.57 28.52
N VAL A 886 -10.53 2.07 28.24
CA VAL A 886 -11.79 2.77 28.56
C VAL A 886 -12.60 2.05 29.65
N TYR A 887 -12.59 0.72 29.65
CA TYR A 887 -13.33 -0.11 30.61
C TYR A 887 -12.35 -0.81 31.57
N THR A 888 -11.57 -0.02 32.31
CA THR A 888 -10.46 -0.51 33.15
C THR A 888 -10.85 -0.84 34.58
N ASP A 889 -12.04 -0.41 35.03
CA ASP A 889 -12.42 -0.45 36.45
C ASP A 889 -13.38 -1.60 36.79
N GLY A 890 -13.40 -1.97 38.07
CA GLY A 890 -14.37 -2.90 38.63
C GLY A 890 -14.27 -4.30 37.99
N PRO A 891 -15.41 -4.98 37.72
CA PRO A 891 -15.41 -6.31 37.13
C PRO A 891 -14.77 -6.38 35.73
N TYR A 892 -14.76 -5.28 34.96
CA TYR A 892 -14.17 -5.24 33.62
C TYR A 892 -12.66 -5.48 33.63
N ALA A 893 -11.96 -4.98 34.66
CA ALA A 893 -10.52 -5.13 34.81
C ALA A 893 -10.07 -6.60 34.70
N ARG A 894 -10.90 -7.53 35.19
CA ARG A 894 -10.60 -8.96 35.29
C ARG A 894 -11.02 -9.78 34.07
N ILE A 895 -11.71 -9.17 33.10
CA ILE A 895 -12.13 -9.86 31.89
C ILE A 895 -10.89 -10.08 31.01
N ALA A 896 -10.58 -11.34 30.73
CA ALA A 896 -9.54 -11.70 29.77
C ALA A 896 -10.10 -11.75 28.34
N THR A 897 -9.21 -11.66 27.36
CA THR A 897 -9.58 -11.60 25.95
C THR A 897 -8.83 -12.61 25.10
N THR A 898 -9.57 -13.30 24.24
CA THR A 898 -9.00 -14.17 23.21
C THR A 898 -9.47 -13.69 21.85
N LEU A 899 -8.55 -13.49 20.91
CA LEU A 899 -8.86 -13.12 19.52
C LEU A 899 -8.60 -14.29 18.59
N THR A 900 -9.61 -14.79 17.88
CA THR A 900 -9.41 -15.71 16.75
C THR A 900 -9.40 -14.98 15.42
N ILE A 901 -8.32 -15.19 14.66
CA ILE A 901 -8.15 -14.75 13.27
C ILE A 901 -8.55 -15.90 12.34
N HIS A 902 -9.61 -15.75 11.57
CA HIS A 902 -10.02 -16.74 10.57
C HIS A 902 -9.42 -16.46 9.19
N ASN A 903 -9.12 -15.20 8.89
CA ASN A 903 -8.43 -14.77 7.68
C ASN A 903 -7.81 -13.38 7.91
N LEU A 904 -6.69 -13.07 7.25
CA LEU A 904 -6.03 -11.76 7.34
C LEU A 904 -6.43 -10.78 6.23
N ALA A 905 -7.25 -11.22 5.27
CA ALA A 905 -7.65 -10.38 4.14
C ALA A 905 -8.59 -9.24 4.56
N ALA A 906 -9.40 -9.43 5.61
CA ALA A 906 -10.29 -8.41 6.16
C ALA A 906 -9.79 -7.95 7.53
N GLN A 907 -9.20 -6.75 7.59
CA GLN A 907 -8.52 -6.24 8.78
C GLN A 907 -9.24 -5.09 9.48
N GLY A 908 -10.25 -4.48 8.83
CA GLY A 908 -10.91 -3.29 9.35
C GLY A 908 -9.94 -2.10 9.41
N VAL A 909 -9.37 -1.72 8.27
CA VAL A 909 -8.48 -0.56 8.16
C VAL A 909 -9.32 0.69 7.91
N PHE A 910 -9.29 1.60 8.87
CA PHE A 910 -10.08 2.84 8.85
C PHE A 910 -9.19 4.06 9.10
N GLY A 911 -9.78 5.24 8.90
CA GLY A 911 -9.19 6.49 9.33
C GLY A 911 -9.24 6.66 10.86
N PHE A 912 -8.55 7.67 11.36
CA PHE A 912 -8.50 7.96 12.80
C PHE A 912 -9.89 8.14 13.42
N GLY A 913 -10.88 8.60 12.64
CA GLY A 913 -12.28 8.71 13.08
C GLY A 913 -12.84 7.48 13.81
N ALA A 914 -12.37 6.27 13.51
CA ALA A 914 -12.75 5.06 14.25
C ALA A 914 -12.36 5.11 15.74
N LEU A 915 -11.21 5.71 16.11
CA LEU A 915 -10.78 5.88 17.50
C LEU A 915 -11.62 6.93 18.21
N MET A 916 -11.88 8.05 17.55
CA MET A 916 -12.80 9.11 17.99
C MET A 916 -14.18 8.54 18.34
N LEU A 917 -14.72 7.73 17.43
CA LEU A 917 -16.00 7.06 17.63
C LEU A 917 -15.95 6.09 18.82
N ALA A 918 -14.80 5.46 19.07
CA ALA A 918 -14.62 4.48 20.15
C ALA A 918 -14.36 5.11 21.52
N GLY A 919 -14.06 6.40 21.57
CA GLY A 919 -13.54 7.07 22.76
C GLY A 919 -12.12 6.59 23.06
N LEU A 920 -11.27 6.45 22.03
CA LEU A 920 -9.87 5.99 22.11
C LEU A 920 -8.87 7.03 21.60
N GLU A 921 -9.32 8.24 21.28
CA GLU A 921 -8.55 9.30 20.65
C GLU A 921 -7.35 9.77 21.48
N GLU A 922 -7.47 9.78 22.81
CA GLU A 922 -6.40 10.17 23.73
C GLU A 922 -5.16 9.25 23.65
N TRP A 923 -5.36 7.99 23.24
CA TRP A 923 -4.28 7.00 23.15
C TRP A 923 -3.65 6.90 21.75
N GLY A 924 -4.14 7.66 20.77
CA GLY A 924 -3.52 7.76 19.44
C GLY A 924 -3.46 6.46 18.64
N LEU A 925 -2.69 6.46 17.56
CA LEU A 925 -2.31 5.24 16.82
C LEU A 925 -1.40 4.33 17.66
N ILE A 926 -1.38 3.02 17.35
CA ILE A 926 -0.40 2.11 17.95
C ILE A 926 0.93 2.35 17.23
N SER A 927 1.89 2.98 17.90
CA SER A 927 3.26 3.19 17.39
C SER A 927 4.17 2.06 17.85
N ILE A 928 4.22 0.97 17.08
CA ILE A 928 5.02 -0.23 17.38
C ILE A 928 6.26 -0.35 16.50
N GLY A 929 6.52 0.65 15.65
CA GLY A 929 7.69 0.69 14.77
C GLY A 929 7.52 -0.13 13.51
N ILE A 930 6.27 -0.38 13.08
CA ILE A 930 5.94 -1.19 11.91
C ILE A 930 5.43 -0.28 10.78
N PRO A 931 6.23 -0.04 9.73
CA PRO A 931 5.86 0.82 8.61
C PRO A 931 4.53 0.40 7.96
N GLY A 932 3.61 1.35 7.83
CA GLY A 932 2.28 1.13 7.26
C GLY A 932 1.19 0.83 8.30
N LEU A 933 1.54 0.19 9.43
CA LEU A 933 0.63 -0.09 10.55
C LEU A 933 0.54 1.08 11.54
N ASP A 934 1.68 1.75 11.81
CA ASP A 934 1.77 2.91 12.72
C ASP A 934 0.98 4.13 12.22
N ASN A 935 0.47 4.06 10.99
CA ASN A 935 -0.03 5.19 10.23
C ASN A 935 -1.53 5.09 9.89
N VAL A 936 -2.19 4.02 10.31
CA VAL A 936 -3.60 3.72 10.00
C VAL A 936 -4.30 3.13 11.23
N VAL A 937 -5.63 3.22 11.30
CA VAL A 937 -6.37 2.47 12.31
C VAL A 937 -6.67 1.08 11.78
N ASN A 938 -5.81 0.12 12.14
CA ASN A 938 -6.05 -1.29 11.84
C ASN A 938 -6.75 -1.97 13.02
N VAL A 939 -8.07 -2.16 12.95
CA VAL A 939 -8.86 -2.69 14.07
C VAL A 939 -8.43 -4.12 14.44
N LEU A 940 -8.14 -4.97 13.45
CA LEU A 940 -7.60 -6.31 13.70
C LEU A 940 -6.20 -6.25 14.33
N GLY A 941 -5.32 -5.38 13.82
CA GLY A 941 -3.99 -5.15 14.37
C GLY A 941 -4.04 -4.70 15.83
N ARG A 942 -4.97 -3.80 16.18
CA ARG A 942 -5.24 -3.43 17.59
C ARG A 942 -5.66 -4.63 18.42
N GLY A 943 -6.55 -5.47 17.89
CA GLY A 943 -6.94 -6.71 18.55
C GLY A 943 -5.74 -7.62 18.82
N ILE A 944 -4.86 -7.83 17.84
CA ILE A 944 -3.65 -8.63 17.98
C ILE A 944 -2.73 -8.06 19.06
N HIS A 945 -2.53 -6.73 19.05
CA HIS A 945 -1.68 -6.05 20.00
C HIS A 945 -2.23 -6.13 21.44
N PHE A 946 -3.52 -5.85 21.65
CA PHE A 946 -4.09 -5.73 23.01
C PHE A 946 -4.61 -7.03 23.62
N ALA A 947 -5.00 -8.02 22.80
CA ALA A 947 -5.53 -9.28 23.31
C ALA A 947 -4.56 -9.99 24.25
N ASP A 948 -5.10 -10.72 25.23
CA ASP A 948 -4.31 -11.56 26.15
C ASP A 948 -3.77 -12.78 25.42
N VAL A 949 -4.61 -13.38 24.56
CA VAL A 949 -4.24 -14.49 23.67
C VAL A 949 -4.75 -14.21 22.26
N VAL A 950 -3.91 -14.50 21.26
CA VAL A 950 -4.27 -14.47 19.84
C VAL A 950 -4.20 -15.90 19.32
N ASN A 951 -5.20 -16.33 18.56
CA ASN A 951 -5.12 -17.59 17.85
C ASN A 951 -5.59 -17.48 16.41
N THR A 952 -5.18 -18.44 15.60
CA THR A 952 -5.73 -18.66 14.27
C THR A 952 -6.13 -20.13 14.11
N VAL A 953 -6.72 -20.46 12.96
CA VAL A 953 -7.50 -21.69 12.75
C VAL A 953 -6.67 -22.91 12.30
N SER A 954 -5.34 -22.82 12.37
CA SER A 954 -4.43 -23.97 12.26
C SER A 954 -3.00 -23.58 12.71
N GLU A 955 -2.18 -24.57 13.08
CA GLU A 955 -0.79 -24.37 13.54
C GLU A 955 0.12 -23.96 12.38
N ARG A 956 0.00 -24.64 11.24
CA ARG A 956 0.75 -24.29 10.04
C ARG A 956 0.41 -22.88 9.56
N TYR A 957 -0.88 -22.51 9.57
CA TYR A 957 -1.27 -21.16 9.19
C TYR A 957 -0.76 -20.11 10.18
N ALA A 958 -0.72 -20.40 11.49
CA ALA A 958 -0.12 -19.51 12.49
C ALA A 958 1.36 -19.21 12.20
N ALA A 959 2.12 -20.20 11.71
CA ALA A 959 3.50 -20.01 11.27
C ALA A 959 3.57 -19.24 9.93
N GLU A 960 2.72 -19.62 8.97
CA GLU A 960 2.69 -19.03 7.63
C GLU A 960 2.35 -17.52 7.65
N ILE A 961 1.38 -17.09 8.46
CA ILE A 961 0.97 -15.68 8.54
C ILE A 961 1.99 -14.75 9.20
N GLN A 962 3.03 -15.30 9.82
CA GLN A 962 4.16 -14.51 10.33
C GLN A 962 5.18 -14.20 9.23
N THR A 963 4.95 -14.66 8.01
CA THR A 963 5.78 -14.39 6.83
C THR A 963 5.14 -13.32 5.94
N PRO A 964 5.94 -12.44 5.30
CA PRO A 964 5.40 -11.37 4.45
C PRO A 964 4.42 -11.83 3.35
N PRO A 965 4.64 -12.97 2.65
CA PRO A 965 3.72 -13.41 1.60
C PRO A 965 2.30 -13.76 2.07
N LEU A 966 2.11 -14.13 3.34
CA LEU A 966 0.82 -14.60 3.86
C LEU A 966 0.31 -13.79 5.08
N GLY A 967 1.11 -12.85 5.59
CA GLY A 967 0.73 -12.01 6.72
C GLY A 967 -0.06 -10.76 6.38
N GLU A 968 -0.27 -10.46 5.09
CA GLU A 968 -1.11 -9.33 4.63
C GLU A 968 -0.73 -7.98 5.27
N GLY A 969 0.58 -7.74 5.49
CA GLY A 969 1.10 -6.54 6.15
C GLY A 969 0.97 -6.52 7.69
N LEU A 970 0.47 -7.60 8.30
CA LEU A 970 0.42 -7.82 9.74
C LEU A 970 1.50 -8.81 10.22
N ASP A 971 2.36 -9.34 9.34
CA ASP A 971 3.35 -10.37 9.67
C ASP A 971 4.32 -9.93 10.76
N GLU A 972 4.83 -8.70 10.70
CA GLU A 972 5.73 -8.16 11.73
C GLU A 972 5.01 -7.98 13.07
N LEU A 973 3.75 -7.55 13.05
CA LEU A 973 2.92 -7.45 14.25
C LEU A 973 2.66 -8.83 14.86
N LEU A 974 2.35 -9.82 14.03
CA LEU A 974 2.12 -11.19 14.45
C LEU A 974 3.41 -11.80 15.03
N ARG A 975 4.57 -11.51 14.44
CA ARG A 975 5.88 -11.99 14.91
C ARG A 975 6.29 -11.34 16.23
N SER A 976 6.08 -10.04 16.40
CA SER A 976 6.31 -9.36 17.69
C SER A 976 5.38 -9.88 18.79
N ASN A 977 4.21 -10.43 18.41
CA ASN A 977 3.25 -11.07 19.31
C ASN A 977 3.29 -12.60 19.27
N ALA A 978 4.36 -13.21 18.75
CA ALA A 978 4.45 -14.66 18.56
C ALA A 978 4.30 -15.46 19.87
N HIS A 979 4.75 -14.90 21.00
CA HIS A 979 4.65 -15.49 22.33
C HIS A 979 3.21 -15.75 22.79
N LYS A 980 2.22 -15.07 22.20
CA LYS A 980 0.79 -15.23 22.49
C LYS A 980 -0.04 -15.62 21.27
N LEU A 981 0.60 -16.03 20.17
CA LEU A 981 -0.04 -16.48 18.94
C LEU A 981 -0.09 -18.01 18.88
N HIS A 982 -1.30 -18.57 18.74
CA HIS A 982 -1.51 -20.02 18.73
C HIS A 982 -2.30 -20.49 17.50
N GLY A 983 -2.08 -21.73 17.08
CA GLY A 983 -2.93 -22.39 16.08
C GLY A 983 -3.88 -23.40 16.73
N VAL A 984 -5.16 -23.34 16.37
CA VAL A 984 -6.15 -24.35 16.76
C VAL A 984 -6.96 -24.76 15.53
N VAL A 985 -6.78 -26.00 15.09
CA VAL A 985 -7.50 -26.57 13.95
C VAL A 985 -9.00 -26.60 14.24
N ASN A 986 -9.83 -26.17 13.30
CA ASN A 986 -11.29 -26.24 13.44
C ASN A 986 -11.80 -27.68 13.50
N GLY A 987 -13.00 -27.85 14.07
CA GLY A 987 -13.79 -29.08 13.93
C GLY A 987 -14.96 -28.92 12.96
N ILE A 988 -15.77 -29.96 12.81
CA ILE A 988 -17.08 -29.92 12.16
C ILE A 988 -18.19 -30.35 13.13
N ASP A 989 -19.40 -29.84 12.91
CA ASP A 989 -20.57 -30.19 13.72
C ASP A 989 -21.08 -31.58 13.30
N TYR A 990 -20.93 -32.59 14.17
CA TYR A 990 -21.37 -33.96 13.91
C TYR A 990 -22.90 -34.10 13.98
N GLU A 991 -23.65 -33.13 14.49
CA GLU A 991 -25.12 -33.14 14.36
C GLU A 991 -25.53 -32.85 12.92
N LEU A 992 -24.76 -32.00 12.23
CA LEU A 992 -25.02 -31.60 10.86
C LEU A 992 -24.35 -32.54 9.85
N PHE A 993 -23.13 -32.96 10.13
CA PHE A 993 -22.27 -33.72 9.22
C PHE A 993 -22.07 -35.16 9.70
N ASP A 994 -23.12 -35.98 9.61
CA ASP A 994 -23.06 -37.39 10.00
C ASP A 994 -23.69 -38.32 8.95
N PRO A 995 -22.90 -39.11 8.20
CA PRO A 995 -23.45 -40.01 7.17
C PRO A 995 -24.38 -41.10 7.74
N GLU A 996 -24.39 -41.35 9.05
CA GLU A 996 -25.34 -42.28 9.68
C GLU A 996 -26.75 -41.69 9.82
N ARG A 997 -26.88 -40.36 9.81
CA ARG A 997 -28.10 -39.63 10.18
C ARG A 997 -28.44 -38.44 9.29
N ASP A 998 -27.58 -38.12 8.31
CA ASP A 998 -27.74 -36.95 7.45
C ASP A 998 -29.02 -37.06 6.61
N PRO A 999 -30.04 -36.21 6.84
CA PRO A 999 -31.33 -36.32 6.17
C PRO A 999 -31.25 -36.01 4.66
N ASN A 1000 -30.12 -35.50 4.17
CA ASN A 1000 -29.94 -35.14 2.76
C ASN A 1000 -29.46 -36.30 1.89
N ILE A 1001 -29.14 -37.46 2.48
CA ILE A 1001 -28.72 -38.68 1.76
C ILE A 1001 -29.70 -39.82 1.98
N THR A 1002 -29.95 -40.61 0.93
CA THR A 1002 -30.92 -41.72 0.96
C THR A 1002 -30.35 -42.97 1.64
N HIS A 1003 -29.04 -43.18 1.49
CA HIS A 1003 -28.34 -44.37 1.99
C HIS A 1003 -27.35 -43.98 3.08
N HIS A 1004 -27.66 -44.35 4.32
CA HIS A 1004 -26.80 -44.08 5.47
C HIS A 1004 -25.68 -45.12 5.61
N TYR A 1005 -24.53 -44.67 6.11
CA TYR A 1005 -23.35 -45.52 6.28
C TYR A 1005 -22.44 -45.00 7.41
N SER A 1006 -21.55 -45.87 7.89
CA SER A 1006 -20.60 -45.57 8.97
C SER A 1006 -19.19 -46.01 8.60
N ALA A 1007 -18.20 -45.70 9.45
CA ALA A 1007 -16.83 -46.18 9.28
C ALA A 1007 -16.73 -47.72 9.38
N GLU A 1008 -17.63 -48.36 10.12
CA GLU A 1008 -17.69 -49.82 10.26
C GLU A 1008 -18.33 -50.48 9.02
N VAL A 1009 -19.29 -49.79 8.39
CA VAL A 1009 -20.04 -50.28 7.23
C VAL A 1009 -20.07 -49.19 6.14
N PRO A 1010 -18.94 -48.91 5.45
CA PRO A 1010 -18.85 -47.85 4.44
C PRO A 1010 -19.44 -48.24 3.07
N GLU A 1011 -19.77 -49.52 2.86
CA GLU A 1011 -20.22 -50.05 1.57
C GLU A 1011 -21.46 -49.32 0.97
N PRO A 1012 -22.45 -48.85 1.75
CA PRO A 1012 -23.59 -48.09 1.21
C PRO A 1012 -23.21 -46.74 0.58
N LYS A 1013 -22.00 -46.21 0.82
CA LYS A 1013 -21.47 -45.02 0.13
C LYS A 1013 -21.51 -45.18 -1.40
N ALA A 1014 -21.31 -46.39 -1.91
CA ALA A 1014 -21.39 -46.68 -3.34
C ALA A 1014 -22.80 -46.44 -3.92
N LEU A 1015 -23.85 -46.60 -3.11
CA LEU A 1015 -25.23 -46.30 -3.50
C LEU A 1015 -25.45 -44.78 -3.58
N CYS A 1016 -24.93 -44.01 -2.62
CA CYS A 1016 -24.93 -42.54 -2.69
C CYS A 1016 -24.22 -42.03 -3.96
N ARG A 1017 -23.11 -42.66 -4.36
CA ARG A 1017 -22.40 -42.33 -5.60
C ARG A 1017 -23.26 -42.58 -6.85
N ALA A 1018 -23.93 -43.73 -6.90
CA ALA A 1018 -24.79 -44.10 -8.02
C ALA A 1018 -26.00 -43.15 -8.14
N GLU A 1019 -26.63 -42.79 -7.01
CA GLU A 1019 -27.72 -41.81 -6.98
C GLU A 1019 -27.25 -40.42 -7.42
N LEU A 1020 -26.10 -39.94 -6.92
CA LEU A 1020 -25.55 -38.64 -7.31
C LEU A 1020 -25.23 -38.57 -8.80
N ARG A 1021 -24.69 -39.64 -9.39
CA ARG A 1021 -24.47 -39.72 -10.85
C ARG A 1021 -25.78 -39.60 -11.63
N ALA A 1022 -26.80 -40.35 -11.20
CA ALA A 1022 -28.11 -40.31 -11.82
C ALA A 1022 -28.77 -38.93 -11.70
N GLU A 1023 -28.68 -38.29 -10.52
CA GLU A 1023 -29.18 -36.92 -10.26
C GLU A 1023 -28.53 -35.90 -11.20
N LEU A 1024 -27.21 -36.03 -11.44
CA LEU A 1024 -26.41 -35.07 -12.20
C LEU A 1024 -26.26 -35.40 -13.70
N GLY A 1025 -26.84 -36.51 -14.17
CA GLY A 1025 -26.76 -36.93 -15.58
C GLY A 1025 -25.39 -37.47 -16.02
N LEU A 1026 -24.57 -37.93 -15.06
CA LEU A 1026 -23.25 -38.52 -15.31
C LEU A 1026 -23.36 -40.02 -15.64
N ASP A 1027 -22.45 -40.53 -16.47
CA ASP A 1027 -22.41 -41.95 -16.82
C ASP A 1027 -22.14 -42.85 -15.60
N ASP A 1028 -22.77 -44.02 -15.55
CA ASP A 1028 -22.44 -45.04 -14.55
C ASP A 1028 -21.23 -45.87 -14.99
N VAL A 1029 -20.05 -45.44 -14.56
CA VAL A 1029 -18.76 -46.05 -14.93
C VAL A 1029 -17.94 -46.46 -13.70
N ASP A 1030 -17.10 -47.48 -13.85
CA ASP A 1030 -16.14 -47.92 -12.82
C ASP A 1030 -14.88 -47.02 -12.82
N LYS A 1031 -15.11 -45.73 -12.58
CA LYS A 1031 -14.09 -44.66 -12.48
C LYS A 1031 -14.43 -43.77 -11.29
N PRO A 1032 -13.45 -43.10 -10.66
CA PRO A 1032 -13.72 -42.27 -9.51
C PRO A 1032 -14.50 -40.99 -9.89
N LEU A 1033 -15.42 -40.59 -9.00
CA LEU A 1033 -16.10 -39.31 -9.05
C LEU A 1033 -15.37 -38.29 -8.17
N CYS A 1034 -14.81 -37.26 -8.78
CA CYS A 1034 -14.04 -36.21 -8.10
C CYS A 1034 -14.90 -34.96 -7.89
N ALA A 1035 -14.82 -34.38 -6.70
CA ALA A 1035 -15.64 -33.23 -6.31
C ALA A 1035 -14.81 -31.97 -6.08
N ILE A 1036 -15.39 -30.83 -6.43
CA ILE A 1036 -14.96 -29.50 -5.98
C ILE A 1036 -16.17 -28.84 -5.31
N VAL A 1037 -16.06 -28.60 -3.99
CA VAL A 1037 -17.05 -27.87 -3.19
C VAL A 1037 -16.36 -26.62 -2.65
N SER A 1038 -16.49 -25.50 -3.37
CA SER A 1038 -15.68 -24.31 -3.08
C SER A 1038 -16.30 -23.00 -3.54
N ARG A 1039 -15.77 -21.88 -3.05
CA ARG A 1039 -15.99 -20.56 -3.66
C ARG A 1039 -15.06 -20.39 -4.85
N PHE A 1040 -15.50 -19.70 -5.89
CA PHE A 1040 -14.70 -19.54 -7.09
C PHE A 1040 -13.84 -18.28 -7.03
N TYR A 1041 -12.67 -18.39 -6.43
CA TYR A 1041 -11.66 -17.34 -6.37
C TYR A 1041 -10.29 -17.94 -6.66
N ASP A 1042 -9.35 -17.13 -7.18
CA ASP A 1042 -8.00 -17.58 -7.55
C ASP A 1042 -7.28 -18.32 -6.42
N VAL A 1043 -7.48 -17.87 -5.18
CA VAL A 1043 -6.86 -18.46 -3.97
C VAL A 1043 -7.25 -19.92 -3.75
N LYS A 1044 -8.29 -20.42 -4.43
CA LYS A 1044 -8.76 -21.82 -4.35
C LYS A 1044 -8.10 -22.76 -5.36
N GLY A 1045 -7.12 -22.30 -6.14
CA GLY A 1045 -6.34 -23.17 -7.02
C GLY A 1045 -7.09 -23.66 -8.26
N LEU A 1046 -8.15 -22.96 -8.65
CA LEU A 1046 -8.98 -23.36 -9.79
C LEU A 1046 -8.27 -23.14 -11.14
N ASP A 1047 -7.26 -22.28 -11.17
CA ASP A 1047 -6.28 -22.14 -12.25
C ASP A 1047 -5.44 -23.41 -12.45
N LEU A 1048 -5.07 -24.11 -11.37
CA LEU A 1048 -4.37 -25.40 -11.47
C LEU A 1048 -5.30 -26.49 -12.05
N VAL A 1049 -6.57 -26.48 -11.62
CA VAL A 1049 -7.60 -27.36 -12.19
C VAL A 1049 -7.78 -27.09 -13.67
N GLU A 1050 -7.92 -25.83 -14.08
CA GLU A 1050 -8.09 -25.44 -15.48
C GLU A 1050 -6.98 -26.02 -16.38
N GLN A 1051 -5.73 -25.87 -15.95
CA GLN A 1051 -4.55 -26.32 -16.69
C GLN A 1051 -4.45 -27.85 -16.79
N ALA A 1052 -4.88 -28.58 -15.76
CA ALA A 1052 -4.81 -30.04 -15.71
C ALA A 1052 -6.09 -30.76 -16.19
N MET A 1053 -7.22 -30.06 -16.28
CA MET A 1053 -8.56 -30.65 -16.48
C MET A 1053 -8.62 -31.56 -17.71
N ALA A 1054 -8.06 -31.12 -18.85
CA ALA A 1054 -8.11 -31.88 -20.09
C ALA A 1054 -7.45 -33.27 -19.94
N GLN A 1055 -6.28 -33.32 -19.31
CA GLN A 1055 -5.52 -34.54 -19.08
C GLN A 1055 -6.18 -35.41 -18.00
N LEU A 1056 -6.76 -34.80 -16.96
CA LEU A 1056 -7.50 -35.51 -15.92
C LEU A 1056 -8.74 -36.22 -16.49
N LEU A 1057 -9.49 -35.56 -17.37
CA LEU A 1057 -10.65 -36.17 -18.03
C LEU A 1057 -10.25 -37.29 -19.00
N GLN A 1058 -9.07 -37.23 -19.62
CA GLN A 1058 -8.54 -38.31 -20.48
C GLN A 1058 -8.26 -39.61 -19.71
N LEU A 1059 -8.05 -39.55 -18.39
CA LEU A 1059 -7.92 -40.72 -17.52
C LEU A 1059 -9.27 -41.41 -17.23
N GLY A 1060 -10.38 -40.78 -17.66
CA GLY A 1060 -11.75 -41.24 -17.44
C GLY A 1060 -12.33 -40.80 -16.10
N LEU A 1061 -11.72 -39.83 -15.40
CA LEU A 1061 -12.25 -39.27 -14.15
C LEU A 1061 -13.56 -38.50 -14.44
N GLN A 1062 -14.53 -38.59 -13.53
CA GLN A 1062 -15.71 -37.74 -13.57
C GLN A 1062 -15.54 -36.58 -12.58
N VAL A 1063 -16.08 -35.40 -12.91
CA VAL A 1063 -15.94 -34.21 -12.06
C VAL A 1063 -17.30 -33.60 -11.76
N VAL A 1064 -17.59 -33.38 -10.48
CA VAL A 1064 -18.73 -32.61 -10.00
C VAL A 1064 -18.24 -31.34 -9.31
N VAL A 1065 -18.82 -30.19 -9.67
CA VAL A 1065 -18.46 -28.88 -9.12
C VAL A 1065 -19.69 -28.18 -8.59
N ILE A 1066 -19.62 -27.69 -7.35
CA ILE A 1066 -20.59 -26.75 -6.79
C ILE A 1066 -19.86 -25.53 -6.21
N GLY A 1067 -20.35 -24.34 -6.58
CA GLY A 1067 -19.76 -23.09 -6.13
C GLY A 1067 -20.20 -21.87 -6.92
N THR A 1068 -19.76 -20.70 -6.47
CA THR A 1068 -19.97 -19.42 -7.16
C THR A 1068 -18.85 -18.44 -6.78
N GLY A 1069 -18.64 -17.42 -7.60
CA GLY A 1069 -17.61 -16.40 -7.36
C GLY A 1069 -17.25 -15.65 -8.63
N ASP A 1070 -15.96 -15.65 -8.97
CA ASP A 1070 -15.44 -15.04 -10.19
C ASP A 1070 -16.07 -15.70 -11.43
N ARG A 1071 -16.63 -14.85 -12.29
CA ARG A 1071 -17.28 -15.23 -13.53
C ARG A 1071 -16.35 -16.03 -14.44
N ARG A 1072 -15.04 -15.78 -14.42
CA ARG A 1072 -14.04 -16.56 -15.21
C ARG A 1072 -14.14 -18.06 -14.93
N TYR A 1073 -14.18 -18.44 -13.65
CA TYR A 1073 -14.26 -19.84 -13.24
C TYR A 1073 -15.66 -20.43 -13.43
N GLU A 1074 -16.71 -19.63 -13.20
CA GLU A 1074 -18.07 -20.08 -13.52
C GLU A 1074 -18.21 -20.43 -15.00
N ASP A 1075 -17.72 -19.55 -15.88
CA ASP A 1075 -17.79 -19.75 -17.34
C ASP A 1075 -16.86 -20.89 -17.79
N MET A 1076 -15.69 -21.05 -17.17
CA MET A 1076 -14.81 -22.20 -17.38
C MET A 1076 -15.50 -23.53 -17.05
N PHE A 1077 -16.13 -23.65 -15.87
CA PHE A 1077 -16.82 -24.88 -15.49
C PHE A 1077 -18.06 -25.14 -16.34
N ARG A 1078 -18.87 -24.11 -16.65
CA ARG A 1078 -20.01 -24.22 -17.58
C ARG A 1078 -19.57 -24.75 -18.94
N ARG A 1079 -18.45 -24.25 -19.47
CA ARG A 1079 -17.87 -24.72 -20.74
C ARG A 1079 -17.50 -26.20 -20.68
N TRP A 1080 -16.80 -26.65 -19.64
CA TRP A 1080 -16.47 -28.07 -19.46
C TRP A 1080 -17.71 -28.96 -19.35
N ALA A 1081 -18.73 -28.53 -18.61
CA ALA A 1081 -20.00 -29.25 -18.50
C ALA A 1081 -20.73 -29.34 -19.86
N ALA A 1082 -20.69 -28.28 -20.67
CA ALA A 1082 -21.28 -28.29 -22.01
C ALA A 1082 -20.51 -29.18 -23.00
N GLU A 1083 -19.18 -29.19 -22.93
CA GLU A 1083 -18.32 -30.00 -23.80
C GLU A 1083 -18.31 -31.49 -23.42
N ARG A 1084 -18.51 -31.81 -22.13
CA ARG A 1084 -18.43 -33.16 -21.55
C ARG A 1084 -19.61 -33.47 -20.61
N PRO A 1085 -20.87 -33.41 -21.08
CA PRO A 1085 -22.07 -33.43 -20.22
C PRO A 1085 -22.29 -34.74 -19.43
N HIS A 1086 -21.70 -35.86 -19.85
CA HIS A 1086 -21.80 -37.15 -19.15
C HIS A 1086 -20.61 -37.44 -18.22
N GLN A 1087 -19.61 -36.54 -18.19
CA GLN A 1087 -18.39 -36.68 -17.41
C GLN A 1087 -18.15 -35.52 -16.45
N VAL A 1088 -18.68 -34.33 -16.75
CA VAL A 1088 -18.56 -33.11 -15.92
C VAL A 1088 -19.94 -32.53 -15.61
N ALA A 1089 -20.24 -32.37 -14.33
CA ALA A 1089 -21.46 -31.75 -13.83
C ALA A 1089 -21.13 -30.50 -12.99
N VAL A 1090 -21.89 -29.42 -13.18
CA VAL A 1090 -21.63 -28.12 -12.53
C VAL A 1090 -22.92 -27.50 -12.04
N SER A 1091 -22.95 -27.13 -10.76
CA SER A 1091 -24.02 -26.35 -10.14
C SER A 1091 -23.47 -25.02 -9.68
N ILE A 1092 -23.85 -23.93 -10.37
CA ILE A 1092 -23.43 -22.58 -9.99
C ILE A 1092 -24.36 -22.03 -8.91
N GLY A 1093 -23.77 -21.57 -7.82
CA GLY A 1093 -24.47 -21.13 -6.61
C GLY A 1093 -24.07 -21.99 -5.42
N PHE A 1094 -24.85 -21.90 -4.34
CA PHE A 1094 -24.66 -22.72 -3.15
C PHE A 1094 -25.97 -23.41 -2.76
N ASP A 1095 -25.92 -24.72 -2.70
CA ASP A 1095 -26.98 -25.59 -2.18
C ASP A 1095 -26.35 -26.54 -1.16
N ALA A 1096 -26.73 -26.39 0.11
CA ALA A 1096 -26.16 -27.16 1.21
C ALA A 1096 -26.52 -28.65 1.12
N ALA A 1097 -27.74 -28.98 0.69
CA ALA A 1097 -28.21 -30.35 0.59
C ALA A 1097 -27.48 -31.07 -0.56
N LEU A 1098 -27.32 -30.39 -1.70
CA LEU A 1098 -26.51 -30.92 -2.80
C LEU A 1098 -25.04 -31.08 -2.40
N ALA A 1099 -24.46 -30.12 -1.66
CA ALA A 1099 -23.09 -30.24 -1.18
C ALA A 1099 -22.90 -31.48 -0.27
N GLN A 1100 -23.85 -31.77 0.63
CA GLN A 1100 -23.82 -32.98 1.46
C GLN A 1100 -23.93 -34.27 0.63
N ARG A 1101 -24.83 -34.31 -0.36
CA ARG A 1101 -24.89 -35.43 -1.31
C ARG A 1101 -23.59 -35.60 -2.10
N ILE A 1102 -22.94 -34.49 -2.48
CA ILE A 1102 -21.62 -34.53 -3.12
C ILE A 1102 -20.57 -35.13 -2.19
N TYR A 1103 -20.50 -34.70 -0.91
CA TYR A 1103 -19.58 -35.32 0.05
C TYR A 1103 -19.88 -36.81 0.27
N ALA A 1104 -21.15 -37.22 0.25
CA ALA A 1104 -21.52 -38.61 0.41
C ALA A 1104 -21.22 -39.47 -0.82
N GLY A 1105 -21.47 -38.96 -2.02
CA GLY A 1105 -21.34 -39.71 -3.27
C GLY A 1105 -19.96 -39.64 -3.93
N ALA A 1106 -19.17 -38.58 -3.71
CA ALA A 1106 -17.86 -38.46 -4.32
C ALA A 1106 -16.85 -39.45 -3.74
N ASP A 1107 -15.84 -39.80 -4.54
CA ASP A 1107 -14.70 -40.61 -4.13
C ASP A 1107 -13.55 -39.73 -3.66
N MET A 1108 -13.32 -38.61 -4.35
CA MET A 1108 -12.22 -37.68 -4.07
C MET A 1108 -12.74 -36.25 -3.93
N LEU A 1109 -12.14 -35.46 -3.04
CA LEU A 1109 -12.34 -34.01 -2.96
C LEU A 1109 -11.07 -33.30 -3.37
N TRP A 1110 -11.12 -32.40 -4.35
CA TRP A 1110 -9.97 -31.60 -4.77
C TRP A 1110 -9.95 -30.24 -4.07
N MET A 1111 -8.85 -29.95 -3.37
CA MET A 1111 -8.60 -28.65 -2.76
C MET A 1111 -7.16 -28.16 -3.05
N PRO A 1112 -6.88 -27.73 -4.29
CA PRO A 1112 -5.56 -27.23 -4.70
C PRO A 1112 -5.27 -25.79 -4.22
N SER A 1113 -5.82 -25.38 -3.08
CA SER A 1113 -5.79 -24.00 -2.59
C SER A 1113 -4.37 -23.40 -2.53
N ARG A 1114 -4.24 -22.14 -2.97
CA ARG A 1114 -3.01 -21.35 -2.86
C ARG A 1114 -2.68 -21.01 -1.42
N PHE A 1115 -3.70 -20.75 -0.62
CA PHE A 1115 -3.62 -20.76 0.82
C PHE A 1115 -4.97 -21.18 1.39
N GLU A 1116 -4.97 -21.82 2.56
CA GLU A 1116 -6.20 -22.25 3.22
C GLU A 1116 -6.01 -22.17 4.74
N PRO A 1117 -6.54 -21.13 5.43
CA PRO A 1117 -6.30 -20.94 6.85
C PRO A 1117 -6.62 -22.18 7.69
N CYS A 1118 -7.75 -22.82 7.36
CA CYS A 1118 -8.12 -24.12 7.89
C CYS A 1118 -8.70 -25.04 6.81
N GLY A 1119 -9.81 -24.61 6.21
CA GLY A 1119 -10.65 -25.44 5.34
C GLY A 1119 -11.61 -26.30 6.17
N LEU A 1120 -12.90 -26.28 5.83
CA LEU A 1120 -13.89 -27.21 6.43
C LEU A 1120 -14.20 -28.38 5.50
N ALA A 1121 -14.06 -28.18 4.18
CA ALA A 1121 -14.47 -29.15 3.18
C ALA A 1121 -13.70 -30.47 3.28
N GLN A 1122 -12.40 -30.42 3.57
CA GLN A 1122 -11.59 -31.63 3.78
C GLN A 1122 -12.00 -32.39 5.04
N LEU A 1123 -12.38 -31.70 6.11
CA LEU A 1123 -12.84 -32.34 7.34
C LEU A 1123 -14.18 -33.03 7.12
N ILE A 1124 -15.11 -32.37 6.42
CA ILE A 1124 -16.39 -32.98 6.01
C ILE A 1124 -16.12 -34.18 5.09
N ALA A 1125 -15.20 -34.06 4.14
CA ALA A 1125 -14.84 -35.16 3.25
C ALA A 1125 -14.30 -36.37 4.01
N LEU A 1126 -13.39 -36.17 4.98
CA LEU A 1126 -12.91 -37.26 5.84
C LEU A 1126 -14.07 -37.95 6.56
N ARG A 1127 -14.98 -37.18 7.17
CA ARG A 1127 -16.15 -37.70 7.88
C ARG A 1127 -17.09 -38.52 6.99
N TYR A 1128 -17.22 -38.13 5.72
CA TYR A 1128 -18.06 -38.81 4.72
C TYR A 1128 -17.31 -39.88 3.91
N GLY A 1129 -16.03 -40.14 4.22
CA GLY A 1129 -15.22 -41.14 3.53
C GLY A 1129 -14.84 -40.75 2.09
N THR A 1130 -14.84 -39.45 1.78
CA THR A 1130 -14.37 -38.88 0.51
C THR A 1130 -12.91 -38.46 0.69
N ILE A 1131 -12.02 -39.01 -0.12
CA ILE A 1131 -10.57 -38.89 0.10
C ILE A 1131 -10.05 -37.54 -0.41
N PRO A 1132 -9.48 -36.67 0.45
CA PRO A 1132 -8.99 -35.37 0.01
C PRO A 1132 -7.71 -35.48 -0.82
N VAL A 1133 -7.63 -34.71 -1.91
CA VAL A 1133 -6.42 -34.40 -2.67
C VAL A 1133 -6.15 -32.91 -2.54
N VAL A 1134 -5.13 -32.54 -1.77
CA VAL A 1134 -4.96 -31.17 -1.27
C VAL A 1134 -3.55 -30.65 -1.49
N ARG A 1135 -3.41 -29.33 -1.59
CA ARG A 1135 -2.09 -28.71 -1.42
C ARG A 1135 -1.75 -28.62 0.07
N ALA A 1136 -0.52 -28.93 0.46
CA ALA A 1136 -0.03 -28.79 1.83
C ALA A 1136 0.21 -27.31 2.19
N THR A 1137 -0.86 -26.61 2.59
CA THR A 1137 -0.84 -25.21 3.04
C THR A 1137 -1.85 -25.00 4.17
N GLY A 1138 -1.50 -24.13 5.12
CA GLY A 1138 -2.33 -23.82 6.29
C GLY A 1138 -2.96 -25.07 6.91
N GLY A 1139 -4.27 -25.04 7.16
CA GLY A 1139 -4.93 -26.17 7.82
C GLY A 1139 -5.06 -27.42 6.97
N LEU A 1140 -4.85 -27.37 5.65
CA LEU A 1140 -4.80 -28.58 4.83
C LEU A 1140 -3.56 -29.41 5.17
N ALA A 1141 -2.42 -28.76 5.45
CA ALA A 1141 -1.21 -29.44 5.90
C ALA A 1141 -1.36 -30.05 7.31
N ASP A 1142 -2.07 -29.36 8.20
CA ASP A 1142 -2.30 -29.86 9.57
C ASP A 1142 -3.34 -30.98 9.62
N THR A 1143 -4.30 -30.95 8.70
CA THR A 1143 -5.43 -31.89 8.72
C THR A 1143 -5.22 -33.09 7.84
N ILE A 1144 -4.48 -33.00 6.72
CA ILE A 1144 -4.33 -34.09 5.75
C ILE A 1144 -2.91 -34.67 5.74
N ARG A 1145 -2.80 -35.93 6.14
CA ARG A 1145 -1.56 -36.71 6.06
C ARG A 1145 -1.52 -37.50 4.74
N ASP A 1146 -0.44 -37.31 3.98
CA ASP A 1146 -0.22 -38.02 2.71
C ASP A 1146 -0.23 -39.53 2.92
N TYR A 1147 -0.88 -40.25 2.01
CA TYR A 1147 -0.98 -41.69 2.07
C TYR A 1147 0.37 -42.35 1.76
N ASP A 1148 0.89 -43.08 2.74
CA ASP A 1148 2.08 -43.91 2.60
C ASP A 1148 1.67 -45.40 2.50
N PRO A 1149 1.82 -46.03 1.33
CA PRO A 1149 1.45 -47.44 1.15
C PRO A 1149 2.37 -48.42 1.88
N VAL A 1150 3.60 -48.02 2.22
CA VAL A 1150 4.56 -48.86 2.93
C VAL A 1150 4.28 -48.83 4.43
N ALA A 1151 4.07 -47.64 5.00
CA ALA A 1151 3.77 -47.48 6.41
C ALA A 1151 2.30 -47.78 6.75
N ALA A 1152 1.42 -47.84 5.75
CA ALA A 1152 -0.03 -47.93 5.93
C ALA A 1152 -0.56 -46.80 6.83
N THR A 1153 -0.09 -45.58 6.57
CA THR A 1153 -0.49 -44.35 7.27
C THR A 1153 -1.03 -43.31 6.29
N GLY A 1154 -1.58 -42.22 6.81
CA GLY A 1154 -2.22 -41.18 6.00
C GLY A 1154 -3.69 -41.48 5.72
N HIS A 1155 -4.37 -40.49 5.13
CA HIS A 1155 -5.82 -40.54 4.87
C HIS A 1155 -6.23 -39.58 3.73
N GLY A 1156 -5.27 -39.17 2.91
CA GLY A 1156 -5.46 -38.30 1.74
C GLY A 1156 -4.20 -38.25 0.90
N PHE A 1157 -4.21 -37.43 -0.14
CA PHE A 1157 -3.05 -37.20 -1.01
C PHE A 1157 -2.67 -35.73 -0.99
N THR A 1158 -1.40 -35.43 -0.81
CA THR A 1158 -0.90 -34.05 -0.74
C THR A 1158 0.09 -33.74 -1.87
N PHE A 1159 0.29 -32.44 -2.11
CA PHE A 1159 1.39 -31.90 -2.91
C PHE A 1159 1.79 -30.52 -2.35
N GLU A 1160 3.03 -30.08 -2.57
CA GLU A 1160 3.56 -28.88 -1.90
C GLU A 1160 3.60 -27.64 -2.80
N ALA A 1161 4.23 -27.76 -3.97
CA ALA A 1161 4.38 -26.62 -4.88
C ALA A 1161 3.04 -26.25 -5.51
N TYR A 1162 2.77 -24.94 -5.62
CA TYR A 1162 1.58 -24.42 -6.31
C TYR A 1162 1.77 -24.54 -7.83
N ASP A 1163 1.64 -25.76 -8.34
CA ASP A 1163 1.91 -26.13 -9.73
C ASP A 1163 0.86 -27.13 -10.22
N ALA A 1164 0.41 -26.94 -11.47
CA ALA A 1164 -0.69 -27.73 -12.04
C ALA A 1164 -0.30 -29.20 -12.24
N TRP A 1165 0.99 -29.49 -12.49
CA TRP A 1165 1.46 -30.84 -12.71
C TRP A 1165 1.73 -31.60 -11.42
N GLN A 1166 2.09 -30.89 -10.34
CA GLN A 1166 2.10 -31.45 -8.99
C GLN A 1166 0.69 -31.82 -8.52
N PHE A 1167 -0.29 -30.95 -8.76
CA PHE A 1167 -1.70 -31.28 -8.55
C PHE A 1167 -2.12 -32.51 -9.38
N PHE A 1168 -1.83 -32.50 -10.69
CA PHE A 1168 -2.11 -33.63 -11.57
C PHE A 1168 -1.49 -34.93 -11.05
N ALA A 1169 -0.22 -34.91 -10.63
CA ALA A 1169 0.47 -36.07 -10.09
C ALA A 1169 -0.21 -36.61 -8.81
N ALA A 1170 -0.63 -35.74 -7.89
CA ALA A 1170 -1.37 -36.15 -6.69
C ALA A 1170 -2.72 -36.80 -7.04
N VAL A 1171 -3.45 -36.25 -8.01
CA VAL A 1171 -4.71 -36.85 -8.49
C VAL A 1171 -4.46 -38.20 -9.17
N VAL A 1172 -3.39 -38.35 -9.95
CA VAL A 1172 -3.01 -39.63 -10.56
C VAL A 1172 -2.67 -40.67 -9.50
N ARG A 1173 -1.93 -40.32 -8.44
CA ARG A 1173 -1.66 -41.24 -7.31
C ARG A 1173 -2.96 -41.72 -6.68
N ALA A 1174 -3.92 -40.81 -6.45
CA ALA A 1174 -5.23 -41.16 -5.92
C ALA A 1174 -6.03 -42.06 -6.87
N ALA A 1175 -6.06 -41.74 -8.16
CA ALA A 1175 -6.76 -42.49 -9.20
C ALA A 1175 -6.20 -43.89 -9.40
N GLU A 1176 -4.88 -44.07 -9.36
CA GLU A 1176 -4.27 -45.40 -9.44
C GLU A 1176 -4.52 -46.22 -8.15
N THR A 1177 -4.50 -45.58 -6.98
CA THR A 1177 -4.86 -46.24 -5.71
C THR A 1177 -6.31 -46.71 -5.71
N TYR A 1178 -7.24 -45.93 -6.28
CA TYR A 1178 -8.66 -46.30 -6.42
C TYR A 1178 -8.88 -47.63 -7.15
N ARG A 1179 -7.98 -48.00 -8.06
CA ARG A 1179 -8.04 -49.26 -8.83
C ARG A 1179 -7.80 -50.51 -7.98
N HIS A 1180 -7.46 -50.33 -6.70
CA HIS A 1180 -7.28 -51.41 -5.72
C HIS A 1180 -8.38 -51.35 -4.65
N PRO A 1181 -9.53 -52.02 -4.85
CA PRO A 1181 -10.73 -51.82 -4.01
C PRO A 1181 -10.53 -52.10 -2.53
N SER A 1182 -9.73 -53.11 -2.17
CA SER A 1182 -9.43 -53.43 -0.77
C SER A 1182 -8.64 -52.31 -0.09
N LEU A 1183 -7.73 -51.68 -0.84
CA LEU A 1183 -6.90 -50.60 -0.34
C LEU A 1183 -7.68 -49.29 -0.26
N TRP A 1184 -8.50 -48.99 -1.27
CA TRP A 1184 -9.38 -47.84 -1.24
C TRP A 1184 -10.40 -47.93 -0.10
N ALA A 1185 -11.02 -49.10 0.10
CA ALA A 1185 -11.93 -49.33 1.22
C ALA A 1185 -11.23 -49.13 2.59
N TRP A 1186 -9.98 -49.57 2.71
CA TRP A 1186 -9.17 -49.29 3.91
C TRP A 1186 -8.95 -47.78 4.10
N LEU A 1187 -8.61 -47.05 3.05
CA LEU A 1187 -8.38 -45.60 3.10
C LEU A 1187 -9.66 -44.84 3.47
N VAL A 1188 -10.81 -45.24 2.92
CA VAL A 1188 -12.13 -44.69 3.27
C VAL A 1188 -12.45 -44.90 4.75
N ARG A 1189 -12.30 -46.13 5.27
CA ARG A 1189 -12.50 -46.40 6.71
C ARG A 1189 -11.55 -45.57 7.56
N ARG A 1190 -10.27 -45.49 7.17
CA ARG A 1190 -9.26 -44.72 7.88
C ARG A 1190 -9.64 -43.23 7.95
N ALA A 1191 -10.06 -42.65 6.83
CA ALA A 1191 -10.55 -41.27 6.77
C ALA A 1191 -11.76 -41.03 7.70
N MET A 1192 -12.74 -41.92 7.68
CA MET A 1192 -13.96 -41.80 8.51
C MET A 1192 -13.71 -41.99 10.01
N THR A 1193 -12.64 -42.69 10.40
CA THR A 1193 -12.23 -42.87 11.81
C THR A 1193 -11.43 -41.70 12.38
N GLU A 1194 -10.99 -40.75 11.55
CA GLU A 1194 -10.28 -39.57 12.05
C GLU A 1194 -11.26 -38.69 12.83
N ASP A 1195 -10.91 -38.37 14.09
CA ASP A 1195 -11.71 -37.45 14.89
C ASP A 1195 -11.49 -36.01 14.43
N VAL A 1196 -12.46 -35.51 13.66
CA VAL A 1196 -12.51 -34.13 13.14
C VAL A 1196 -13.63 -33.33 13.82
N SER A 1197 -14.13 -33.78 14.97
CA SER A 1197 -15.18 -33.11 15.75
C SER A 1197 -14.67 -31.84 16.44
N TRP A 1198 -15.62 -30.97 16.81
CA TRP A 1198 -15.31 -29.80 17.65
C TRP A 1198 -14.91 -30.15 19.08
N SER A 1199 -15.29 -31.32 19.60
CA SER A 1199 -14.94 -31.73 20.97
C SER A 1199 -13.40 -31.79 21.16
N ARG A 1200 -12.66 -32.25 20.14
CA ARG A 1200 -11.19 -32.22 20.12
C ARG A 1200 -10.64 -30.79 20.23
N SER A 1201 -11.17 -29.87 19.43
CA SER A 1201 -10.68 -28.48 19.35
C SER A 1201 -11.11 -27.64 20.56
N ALA A 1202 -12.31 -27.86 21.09
CA ALA A 1202 -12.88 -27.09 22.20
C ALA A 1202 -12.02 -27.19 23.48
N HIS A 1203 -11.47 -28.36 23.79
CA HIS A 1203 -10.54 -28.51 24.93
C HIS A 1203 -9.30 -27.61 24.80
N ARG A 1204 -8.79 -27.43 23.57
CA ARG A 1204 -7.65 -26.55 23.31
C ARG A 1204 -8.02 -25.08 23.44
N TYR A 1205 -9.24 -24.69 23.06
CA TYR A 1205 -9.78 -23.36 23.35
C TYR A 1205 -9.90 -23.10 24.86
N VAL A 1206 -10.34 -24.09 25.65
CA VAL A 1206 -10.38 -23.97 27.11
C VAL A 1206 -8.98 -23.72 27.69
N GLN A 1207 -7.95 -24.39 27.17
CA GLN A 1207 -6.56 -24.13 27.57
C GLN A 1207 -6.12 -22.69 27.23
N LEU A 1208 -6.49 -22.18 26.05
CA LEU A 1208 -6.22 -20.80 25.66
C LEU A 1208 -6.96 -19.79 26.54
N TYR A 1209 -8.20 -20.07 26.94
CA TYR A 1209 -8.94 -19.22 27.88
C TYR A 1209 -8.25 -19.11 29.23
N LEU A 1210 -7.68 -20.20 29.73
CA LEU A 1210 -6.90 -20.18 30.97
C LEU A 1210 -5.60 -19.40 30.83
N ALA A 1211 -4.89 -19.58 29.71
CA ALA A 1211 -3.71 -18.79 29.42
C ALA A 1211 -4.03 -17.29 29.36
N ALA A 1212 -5.16 -16.92 28.74
CA ALA A 1212 -5.65 -15.54 28.69
C ALA A 1212 -5.96 -14.98 30.09
N ILE A 1213 -6.64 -15.75 30.94
CA ILE A 1213 -6.94 -15.36 32.32
C ILE A 1213 -5.66 -15.15 33.11
N THR A 1214 -4.69 -16.08 33.01
CA THR A 1214 -3.40 -15.97 33.69
C THR A 1214 -2.64 -14.72 33.23
N ALA A 1215 -2.51 -14.51 31.91
CA ALA A 1215 -1.84 -13.34 31.35
C ALA A 1215 -2.51 -12.03 31.80
N ARG A 1216 -3.85 -11.99 31.88
CA ARG A 1216 -4.59 -10.82 32.37
C ARG A 1216 -4.30 -10.54 33.84
N LEU A 1217 -4.27 -11.57 34.69
CA LEU A 1217 -3.94 -11.43 36.12
C LEU A 1217 -2.50 -10.98 36.35
N GLU A 1218 -1.55 -11.49 35.56
CA GLU A 1218 -0.14 -11.08 35.61
C GLU A 1218 0.02 -9.60 35.24
N ARG A 1219 -0.67 -9.11 34.21
CA ARG A 1219 -0.68 -7.66 33.86
C ARG A 1219 -1.22 -6.79 35.00
N LEU A 1220 -2.15 -7.31 35.81
CA LEU A 1220 -2.68 -6.62 36.99
C LEU A 1220 -1.75 -6.72 38.22
N GLY A 1221 -0.57 -7.34 38.10
CA GLY A 1221 0.38 -7.54 39.20
C GLY A 1221 -0.09 -8.56 40.24
N VAL A 1222 -1.05 -9.43 39.89
CA VAL A 1222 -1.56 -10.48 40.77
C VAL A 1222 -0.82 -11.78 40.46
N THR A 1223 0.14 -12.16 41.29
CA THR A 1223 0.79 -13.47 41.19
C THR A 1223 -0.20 -14.56 41.55
N ALA A 1224 -0.49 -15.44 40.59
CA ALA A 1224 -1.28 -16.65 40.85
C ALA A 1224 -0.49 -17.56 41.80
N ALA A 1225 -0.95 -17.69 43.05
CA ALA A 1225 -0.55 -18.81 43.88
C ALA A 1225 -1.05 -20.09 43.22
N VAL A 1226 -0.13 -21.00 42.90
CA VAL A 1226 -0.44 -22.34 42.43
C VAL A 1226 -1.07 -23.11 43.59
N ASP A 1227 -2.38 -23.33 43.53
CA ASP A 1227 -3.12 -24.36 44.27
C ASP A 1227 -3.95 -25.19 43.30
#